data_AF-A0A062XUA5-F1
#
_entry.id   AF-A0A062XUA5-F1
#
_cell.length_a   1.000
_cell.length_b   1.000
_cell.length_c   1.000
_cell.angle_alpha   90.00
_cell.angle_beta   90.00
_cell.angle_gamma   90.00
#
_symmetry.space_group_name_H-M   'P 1'
#
loop_
_entity.id
_entity.type
_entity.pdbx_description
1 polymer ?
#
loop_
_entity_poly.entity_id
_entity_poly.type
_entity_poly.pdbx_seq_one_letter_code
_entity_poly.pdbx_strand_id
1 'polypeptide(L)'
;MRHLLLAIWEGIIEHRRALLLLLAWIAAVVFVFHAVFFFASSSSSLCESCHIMKPYVEMWRQSTHRDVACVYCHTEYRYVLSRTYLKYALGIYTTQLRAEVPDGRCLACHEKQNLDTDKVFLKDIHFSHQDHLGEMRRGKRLHCTSCHSGLVMGETEAATHVGVDEAVCFTCHFKGAEQGQAVTGCLVCHGPPKVVVTHQGFQFDHGTYLQRGVRCETCHTEVTRGDANVPVERCAACHVSRAEAIGDSQRIHEIHLRKHAIDCKRCHNRMEHGKIAMAAALGERCENCHKPEHTAQEQMYVGIGGKGVPDMPSTMFLARVACDSCHAEPGSDPRVGAEKLRASCVHCHGAGYDRMVDDWIRELGELRGLVERALAQAENNVTRMGTRGQQYRRGLEEAWHNVRFVTRGHGEHNVRYAVELLRYALEQARRVPGVAVPSSPILASESGYCRVCHSTSHLALRLEFANMGFEHSRHLGAGLSCDSCHSVEEHGKTTIVAEGCMSCHHSPKQAQPCSRCHQAQASLAAGEAVGTGFKGDPDPMAAAGVECSGCHDLKRQEPLVASVQKACVSCHEEGYDAMLVEWINEDQNRLQELAVLLAKAKAAKVNPEALREAEALYNALLKAKGVHNMDLAAKAAARIRSLVGQAIPTSR
;
A
#
# COMPACT_ATOMS: atom_id res chain seq x y z
N MET A 1 66.40 -55.72 29.93
CA MET A 1 66.21 -54.36 29.36
C MET A 1 67.50 -53.72 28.87
N ARG A 2 68.60 -53.64 29.66
CA ARG A 2 69.88 -53.03 29.21
C ARG A 2 70.51 -53.69 27.97
N HIS A 3 70.53 -55.02 27.88
CA HIS A 3 71.10 -55.72 26.71
C HIS A 3 70.29 -55.54 25.41
N LEU A 4 68.95 -55.45 25.52
CA LEU A 4 68.07 -55.18 24.38
C LEU A 4 68.28 -53.76 23.85
N LEU A 5 68.42 -52.77 24.74
CA LEU A 5 68.69 -51.38 24.38
C LEU A 5 70.09 -51.21 23.76
N LEU A 6 71.10 -51.93 24.25
CA LEU A 6 72.45 -51.95 23.66
C LEU A 6 72.45 -52.59 22.27
N ALA A 7 71.77 -53.72 22.08
CA ALA A 7 71.65 -54.38 20.76
C ALA A 7 70.88 -53.51 19.74
N ILE A 8 69.84 -52.81 20.18
CA ILE A 8 69.13 -51.83 19.33
C ILE A 8 70.05 -50.65 19.00
N TRP A 9 70.85 -50.15 19.94
CA TRP A 9 71.77 -49.04 19.74
C TRP A 9 72.92 -49.39 18.78
N GLU A 10 73.52 -50.57 18.94
CA GLU A 10 74.55 -51.10 18.03
C GLU A 10 73.99 -51.33 16.63
N GLY A 11 72.79 -51.93 16.52
CA GLY A 11 72.11 -52.12 15.22
C GLY A 11 71.74 -50.80 14.53
N ILE A 12 71.35 -49.76 15.28
CA ILE A 12 71.11 -48.42 14.74
C ILE A 12 72.40 -47.78 14.23
N ILE A 13 73.53 -47.96 14.92
CA ILE A 13 74.83 -47.43 14.51
C ILE A 13 75.36 -48.15 13.27
N GLU A 14 75.25 -49.48 13.25
CA GLU A 14 75.72 -50.35 12.15
C GLU A 14 74.93 -50.10 10.87
N HIS A 15 73.60 -49.96 10.98
CA HIS A 15 72.72 -49.68 9.85
C HIS A 15 72.36 -48.20 9.68
N ARG A 16 73.09 -47.27 10.33
CA ARG A 16 72.77 -45.83 10.33
C ARG A 16 72.53 -45.25 8.94
N ARG A 17 73.32 -45.68 7.94
CA ARG A 17 73.17 -45.21 6.54
C ARG A 17 71.88 -45.74 5.92
N ALA A 18 71.56 -47.02 6.11
CA ALA A 18 70.34 -47.63 5.62
C ALA A 18 69.09 -47.04 6.31
N LEU A 19 69.14 -46.82 7.63
CA LEU A 19 68.07 -46.17 8.39
C LEU A 19 67.88 -44.70 7.97
N LEU A 20 68.95 -43.94 7.75
CA LEU A 20 68.86 -42.57 7.24
C LEU A 20 68.30 -42.52 5.81
N LEU A 21 68.69 -43.46 4.94
CA LEU A 21 68.13 -43.59 3.59
C LEU A 21 66.64 -43.97 3.64
N LEU A 22 66.25 -44.89 4.52
CA LEU A 22 64.85 -45.27 4.73
C LEU A 22 64.02 -44.08 5.25
N LEU A 23 64.53 -43.35 6.23
CA LEU A 23 63.87 -42.14 6.76
C LEU A 23 63.76 -41.05 5.71
N ALA A 24 64.81 -40.81 4.92
CA ALA A 24 64.80 -39.86 3.81
C ALA A 24 63.77 -40.27 2.74
N TRP A 25 63.69 -41.57 2.42
CA TRP A 25 62.69 -42.09 1.50
C TRP A 25 61.26 -41.93 2.03
N ILE A 26 61.01 -42.27 3.30
CA ILE A 26 59.71 -42.06 3.95
C ILE A 26 59.34 -40.57 3.93
N ALA A 27 60.27 -39.68 4.27
CA ALA A 27 60.05 -38.25 4.24
C ALA A 27 59.73 -37.75 2.82
N ALA A 28 60.43 -38.25 1.80
CA ALA A 28 60.16 -37.93 0.40
C ALA A 28 58.77 -38.42 -0.04
N VAL A 29 58.37 -39.65 0.34
CA VAL A 29 57.03 -40.19 0.04
C VAL A 29 55.94 -39.37 0.72
N VAL A 30 56.10 -39.04 2.00
CA VAL A 30 55.15 -38.19 2.74
C VAL A 30 55.06 -36.79 2.12
N PHE A 31 56.19 -36.22 1.71
CA PHE A 31 56.22 -34.93 1.03
C PHE A 31 55.48 -34.96 -0.30
N VAL A 32 55.77 -35.96 -1.16
CA VAL A 32 55.07 -36.14 -2.45
C VAL A 32 53.57 -36.34 -2.22
N PHE A 33 53.20 -37.18 -1.25
CA PHE A 33 51.81 -37.40 -0.88
C PHE A 33 51.12 -36.09 -0.47
N HIS A 34 51.73 -35.29 0.41
CA HIS A 34 51.20 -33.98 0.79
C HIS A 34 51.12 -33.01 -0.39
N ALA A 35 52.12 -32.98 -1.27
CA ALA A 35 52.15 -32.11 -2.44
C ALA A 35 51.03 -32.47 -3.43
N VAL A 36 50.80 -33.77 -3.70
CA VAL A 36 49.70 -34.23 -4.56
C VAL A 36 48.36 -33.74 -4.02
N PHE A 37 48.10 -33.93 -2.72
CA PHE A 37 46.86 -33.46 -2.09
C PHE A 37 46.75 -31.92 -2.08
N PHE A 38 47.85 -31.19 -1.90
CA PHE A 38 47.86 -29.73 -1.95
C PHE A 38 47.35 -29.20 -3.30
N PHE A 39 47.85 -29.74 -4.42
CA PHE A 39 47.38 -29.34 -5.74
C PHE A 39 45.98 -29.87 -6.06
N ALA A 40 45.75 -31.16 -5.78
CA ALA A 40 44.48 -31.82 -6.05
C ALA A 40 43.31 -31.26 -5.23
N SER A 41 43.57 -30.62 -4.08
CA SER A 41 42.56 -29.95 -3.24
C SER A 41 41.77 -28.87 -3.97
N SER A 42 42.27 -28.37 -5.10
CA SER A 42 41.58 -27.38 -5.93
C SER A 42 40.52 -28.02 -6.86
N SER A 43 40.49 -29.35 -6.98
CA SER A 43 39.55 -30.09 -7.81
C SER A 43 38.31 -30.49 -7.01
N SER A 44 37.12 -30.16 -7.52
CA SER A 44 35.84 -30.56 -6.92
C SER A 44 35.64 -32.08 -6.94
N SER A 45 36.22 -32.81 -7.90
CA SER A 45 36.14 -34.27 -8.00
C SER A 45 36.82 -34.98 -6.81
N LEU A 46 37.92 -34.41 -6.28
CA LEU A 46 38.53 -34.96 -5.07
C LEU A 46 37.61 -34.79 -3.86
N CYS A 47 36.95 -33.64 -3.73
CA CYS A 47 35.97 -33.40 -2.67
C CYS A 47 34.76 -34.35 -2.82
N GLU A 48 34.23 -34.52 -4.04
CA GLU A 48 33.09 -35.39 -4.35
C GLU A 48 33.36 -36.88 -4.06
N SER A 49 34.63 -37.30 -4.04
CA SER A 49 35.02 -38.65 -3.63
C SER A 49 34.67 -38.96 -2.16
N CYS A 50 34.52 -37.93 -1.32
CA CYS A 50 33.99 -38.06 0.03
C CYS A 50 32.45 -38.02 -0.03
N HIS A 51 31.76 -39.10 0.37
CA HIS A 51 30.29 -39.16 0.24
C HIS A 51 29.57 -38.03 0.98
N ILE A 52 30.14 -37.55 2.10
CA ILE A 52 29.57 -36.49 2.93
C ILE A 52 29.60 -35.12 2.22
N MET A 53 30.51 -34.96 1.27
CA MET A 53 30.69 -33.73 0.51
C MET A 53 29.81 -33.68 -0.75
N LYS A 54 29.27 -34.81 -1.22
CA LYS A 54 28.47 -34.87 -2.45
C LYS A 54 27.32 -33.86 -2.49
N PRO A 55 26.49 -33.71 -1.43
CA PRO A 55 25.41 -32.73 -1.44
C PRO A 55 25.93 -31.29 -1.55
N TYR A 56 27.03 -30.96 -0.86
CA TYR A 56 27.63 -29.63 -0.91
C TYR A 56 28.24 -29.30 -2.27
N VAL A 57 28.86 -30.29 -2.94
CA VAL A 57 29.38 -30.12 -4.31
C VAL A 57 28.23 -29.88 -5.28
N GLU A 58 27.10 -30.57 -5.13
CA GLU A 58 25.92 -30.37 -5.97
C GLU A 58 25.32 -28.97 -5.78
N MET A 59 25.16 -28.53 -4.54
CA MET A 59 24.72 -27.17 -4.22
C MET A 59 25.68 -26.10 -4.75
N TRP A 60 26.98 -26.38 -4.73
CA TRP A 60 28.00 -25.48 -5.29
C TRP A 60 27.91 -25.39 -6.81
N ARG A 61 27.66 -26.49 -7.52
CA ARG A 61 27.44 -26.49 -8.98
C ARG A 61 26.26 -25.62 -9.39
N GLN A 62 25.24 -25.54 -8.53
CA GLN A 62 24.03 -24.74 -8.74
C GLN A 62 24.17 -23.29 -8.27
N SER A 63 25.25 -22.96 -7.56
CA SER A 63 25.51 -21.61 -7.03
C SER A 63 26.10 -20.66 -8.06
N THR A 64 26.07 -19.37 -7.73
CA THR A 64 26.80 -18.32 -8.47
C THR A 64 28.32 -18.46 -8.38
N HIS A 65 28.83 -19.31 -7.48
CA HIS A 65 30.24 -19.54 -7.22
C HIS A 65 30.77 -20.86 -7.79
N ARG A 66 30.01 -21.51 -8.70
CA ARG A 66 30.37 -22.81 -9.32
C ARG A 66 31.71 -22.85 -10.07
N ASP A 67 32.29 -21.69 -10.37
CA ASP A 67 33.59 -21.56 -11.05
C ASP A 67 34.74 -21.26 -10.06
N VAL A 68 34.44 -21.17 -8.76
CA VAL A 68 35.41 -20.93 -7.68
C VAL A 68 35.68 -22.23 -6.94
N ALA A 69 36.94 -22.69 -6.94
CA ALA A 69 37.32 -23.89 -6.20
C ALA A 69 37.07 -23.74 -4.68
N CYS A 70 36.57 -24.80 -4.06
CA CYS A 70 36.16 -24.81 -2.64
C CYS A 70 37.24 -24.25 -1.70
N VAL A 71 38.51 -24.58 -1.95
CA VAL A 71 39.67 -24.20 -1.12
C VAL A 71 40.03 -22.71 -1.18
N TYR A 72 39.45 -21.91 -2.08
CA TYR A 72 39.62 -20.46 -2.03
C TYR A 72 38.84 -19.84 -0.86
N CYS A 73 37.68 -20.41 -0.53
CA CYS A 73 36.90 -20.04 0.66
C CYS A 73 37.35 -20.87 1.88
N HIS A 74 37.55 -22.18 1.68
CA HIS A 74 37.92 -23.17 2.69
C HIS A 74 39.43 -23.49 2.70
N THR A 75 40.24 -22.43 2.82
CA THR A 75 41.70 -22.46 2.66
C THR A 75 42.44 -23.45 3.55
N GLU A 76 41.92 -23.72 4.74
CA GLU A 76 42.47 -24.66 5.71
C GLU A 76 42.62 -26.06 5.11
N TYR A 77 41.65 -26.50 4.30
CA TYR A 77 41.66 -27.81 3.68
C TYR A 77 42.79 -27.95 2.65
N ARG A 78 43.29 -26.85 2.07
CA ARG A 78 44.46 -26.91 1.17
C ARG A 78 45.69 -27.53 1.84
N TYR A 79 45.83 -27.36 3.16
CA TYR A 79 46.99 -27.83 3.93
C TYR A 79 46.71 -29.11 4.71
N VAL A 80 45.45 -29.36 5.11
CA VAL A 80 45.10 -30.51 5.97
C VAL A 80 44.38 -31.65 5.25
N LEU A 81 44.06 -31.52 3.95
CA LEU A 81 43.24 -32.49 3.23
C LEU A 81 43.82 -33.90 3.22
N SER A 82 45.13 -34.08 3.10
CA SER A 82 45.76 -35.41 3.12
C SER A 82 45.49 -36.17 4.43
N ARG A 83 45.55 -35.47 5.57
CA ARG A 83 45.21 -36.01 6.89
C ARG A 83 43.71 -36.28 7.01
N THR A 84 42.87 -35.37 6.52
CA THR A 84 41.41 -35.53 6.54
C THR A 84 40.97 -36.72 5.69
N TYR A 85 41.58 -36.89 4.51
CA TYR A 85 41.33 -38.02 3.61
C TYR A 85 41.76 -39.34 4.24
N LEU A 86 42.93 -39.40 4.89
CA LEU A 86 43.37 -40.58 5.63
C LEU A 86 42.40 -40.94 6.75
N LYS A 87 41.94 -39.96 7.54
CA LYS A 87 40.94 -40.18 8.58
C LYS A 87 39.61 -40.71 8.00
N TYR A 88 39.17 -40.15 6.88
CA TYR A 88 37.98 -40.61 6.17
C TYR A 88 38.13 -42.06 5.69
N ALA A 89 39.25 -42.39 5.05
CA ALA A 89 39.56 -43.74 4.57
C ALA A 89 39.61 -44.78 5.71
N LEU A 90 40.05 -44.37 6.91
CA LEU A 90 40.05 -45.19 8.12
C LEU A 90 38.69 -45.23 8.85
N GLY A 91 37.66 -44.56 8.33
CA GLY A 91 36.33 -44.49 8.97
C GLY A 91 36.26 -43.57 10.21
N ILE A 92 37.28 -42.75 10.46
CA ILE A 92 37.41 -41.90 11.64
C ILE A 92 36.94 -40.47 11.29
N TYR A 93 35.63 -40.29 11.11
CA TYR A 93 35.04 -38.98 10.77
C TYR A 93 33.71 -38.72 11.48
N THR A 94 33.29 -37.44 11.49
CA THR A 94 32.00 -36.99 12.02
C THR A 94 31.11 -36.49 10.88
N THR A 95 29.80 -36.64 11.03
CA THR A 95 28.80 -36.13 10.08
C THR A 95 28.57 -34.62 10.23
N GLN A 96 29.03 -34.02 11.32
CA GLN A 96 28.95 -32.57 11.54
C GLN A 96 30.18 -31.87 10.94
N LEU A 97 30.08 -31.51 9.65
CA LEU A 97 31.08 -30.66 9.01
C LEU A 97 30.97 -29.22 9.53
N ARG A 98 32.10 -28.69 9.96
CA ARG A 98 32.25 -27.29 10.37
C ARG A 98 33.41 -26.69 9.62
N ALA A 99 33.13 -25.62 8.89
CA ALA A 99 34.14 -24.80 8.27
C ALA A 99 33.84 -23.35 8.61
N GLU A 100 34.88 -22.62 9.00
CA GLU A 100 34.80 -21.20 9.33
C GLU A 100 35.36 -20.44 8.14
N VAL A 101 34.54 -19.60 7.51
CA VAL A 101 34.94 -18.77 6.37
C VAL A 101 34.95 -17.31 6.84
N PRO A 102 36.13 -16.74 7.14
CA PRO A 102 36.25 -15.34 7.53
C PRO A 102 35.90 -14.39 6.37
N ASP A 103 35.39 -13.20 6.68
CA ASP A 103 34.99 -12.17 5.69
C ASP A 103 36.11 -11.82 4.71
N GLY A 104 37.38 -11.85 5.17
CA GLY A 104 38.54 -11.60 4.32
C GLY A 104 38.68 -12.57 3.13
N ARG A 105 38.10 -13.77 3.22
CA ARG A 105 38.05 -14.74 2.10
C ARG A 105 37.10 -14.26 1.01
N CYS A 106 35.97 -13.70 1.39
CA CYS A 106 35.02 -13.08 0.46
C CYS A 106 35.65 -11.81 -0.15
N LEU A 107 36.21 -10.95 0.71
CA LEU A 107 36.77 -9.67 0.28
C LEU A 107 37.97 -9.82 -0.66
N ALA A 108 38.72 -10.93 -0.62
CA ALA A 108 39.79 -11.20 -1.58
C ALA A 108 39.33 -11.11 -3.05
N CYS A 109 38.05 -11.38 -3.33
CA CYS A 109 37.44 -11.20 -4.66
C CYS A 109 36.45 -10.02 -4.71
N HIS A 110 35.84 -9.66 -3.58
CA HIS A 110 34.73 -8.70 -3.52
C HIS A 110 35.11 -7.29 -3.00
N GLU A 111 36.35 -7.04 -2.57
CA GLU A 111 36.79 -5.75 -2.01
C GLU A 111 36.61 -4.55 -2.97
N LYS A 112 36.77 -4.77 -4.27
CA LYS A 112 36.64 -3.72 -5.30
C LYS A 112 35.23 -3.59 -5.87
N GLN A 113 34.30 -4.43 -5.43
CA GLN A 113 32.92 -4.38 -5.90
C GLN A 113 32.13 -3.38 -5.05
N ASN A 114 31.17 -2.71 -5.68
CA ASN A 114 30.17 -1.99 -4.90
C ASN A 114 29.21 -3.02 -4.28
N LEU A 115 29.34 -3.23 -2.96
CA LEU A 115 28.46 -4.12 -2.19
C LEU A 115 27.07 -3.49 -1.98
N ASP A 116 26.97 -2.16 -2.06
CA ASP A 116 25.75 -1.38 -1.87
C ASP A 116 25.26 -0.85 -3.21
N THR A 117 24.68 -1.73 -4.02
CA THR A 117 24.12 -1.34 -5.31
C THR A 117 22.77 -0.66 -5.14
N ASP A 118 22.42 0.28 -6.03
CA ASP A 118 21.06 0.88 -6.11
C ASP A 118 19.97 -0.12 -6.56
N LYS A 119 20.31 -1.40 -6.72
CA LYS A 119 19.36 -2.43 -7.09
C LYS A 119 18.55 -2.84 -5.87
N VAL A 120 17.25 -2.94 -6.08
CA VAL A 120 16.30 -3.50 -5.13
C VAL A 120 16.69 -4.95 -4.78
N PHE A 121 16.86 -5.20 -3.49
CA PHE A 121 16.85 -6.52 -2.89
C PHE A 121 15.38 -6.96 -2.79
N LEU A 122 14.98 -8.10 -3.37
CA LEU A 122 13.67 -8.76 -3.22
C LEU A 122 12.43 -7.86 -2.92
N LYS A 123 11.49 -7.79 -3.86
CA LYS A 123 10.14 -7.19 -3.62
C LYS A 123 10.20 -5.76 -3.04
N ASP A 124 10.98 -4.87 -3.67
CA ASP A 124 11.12 -3.44 -3.33
C ASP A 124 11.89 -3.09 -2.03
N ILE A 125 12.63 -4.05 -1.44
CA ILE A 125 13.51 -3.78 -0.30
C ILE A 125 14.84 -3.18 -0.78
N HIS A 126 15.33 -2.15 -0.10
CA HIS A 126 16.70 -1.66 -0.31
C HIS A 126 17.57 -2.18 0.82
N PHE A 127 18.64 -2.89 0.48
CA PHE A 127 19.57 -3.47 1.45
C PHE A 127 20.95 -2.82 1.32
N SER A 128 21.53 -2.48 2.47
CA SER A 128 22.83 -1.83 2.58
C SER A 128 23.74 -2.65 3.50
N HIS A 129 24.82 -3.21 2.96
CA HIS A 129 25.91 -3.84 3.70
C HIS A 129 26.61 -2.84 4.62
N GLN A 130 26.75 -1.57 4.24
CA GLN A 130 27.32 -0.53 5.13
C GLN A 130 26.51 -0.34 6.41
N ASP A 131 25.18 -0.41 6.32
CA ASP A 131 24.32 -0.25 7.49
C ASP A 131 24.33 -1.49 8.40
N HIS A 132 24.69 -2.67 7.87
CA HIS A 132 24.65 -3.94 8.60
C HIS A 132 26.03 -4.43 9.07
N LEU A 133 27.11 -4.07 8.37
CA LEU A 133 28.48 -4.48 8.68
C LEU A 133 29.26 -3.37 9.41
N GLY A 134 30.38 -3.75 10.04
CA GLY A 134 31.26 -2.82 10.76
C GLY A 134 30.98 -2.74 12.26
N GLU A 135 30.06 -1.86 12.66
CA GLU A 135 29.70 -1.65 14.06
C GLU A 135 28.78 -2.75 14.63
N MET A 136 28.70 -2.82 15.96
CA MET A 136 27.82 -3.78 16.65
C MET A 136 26.36 -3.41 16.44
N ARG A 137 25.56 -4.30 15.85
CA ARG A 137 24.10 -4.14 15.71
C ARG A 137 23.39 -4.93 16.79
N ARG A 138 22.73 -4.22 17.72
CA ARG A 138 22.05 -4.82 18.91
C ARG A 138 22.96 -5.79 19.67
N GLY A 139 24.20 -5.36 19.91
CA GLY A 139 25.23 -6.14 20.60
C GLY A 139 25.80 -7.33 19.82
N LYS A 140 25.64 -7.37 18.49
CA LYS A 140 26.12 -8.46 17.62
C LYS A 140 27.02 -7.89 16.51
N ARG A 141 28.15 -8.55 16.26
CA ARG A 141 28.99 -8.27 15.10
C ARG A 141 28.59 -9.25 14.00
N LEU A 142 28.11 -8.71 12.88
CA LEU A 142 27.73 -9.51 11.72
C LEU A 142 28.95 -9.75 10.82
N HIS A 143 28.93 -10.90 10.16
CA HIS A 143 29.89 -11.37 9.17
C HIS A 143 29.17 -11.64 7.85
N CYS A 144 29.88 -11.76 6.74
CA CYS A 144 29.30 -12.09 5.44
C CYS A 144 28.46 -13.38 5.56
N THR A 145 29.00 -14.39 6.25
CA THR A 145 28.35 -15.68 6.50
C THR A 145 27.20 -15.64 7.51
N SER A 146 26.98 -14.51 8.20
CA SER A 146 25.79 -14.33 9.05
C SER A 146 24.52 -14.28 8.21
N CYS A 147 24.59 -13.74 6.99
CA CYS A 147 23.47 -13.69 6.06
C CYS A 147 23.68 -14.64 4.87
N HIS A 148 24.90 -14.71 4.32
CA HIS A 148 25.27 -15.59 3.21
C HIS A 148 25.63 -17.00 3.71
N SER A 149 24.61 -17.77 4.07
CA SER A 149 24.80 -19.12 4.60
C SER A 149 25.19 -20.13 3.51
N GLY A 150 26.02 -21.12 3.88
CA GLY A 150 26.49 -22.18 2.98
C GLY A 150 25.43 -23.24 2.65
N LEU A 151 24.25 -23.15 3.25
CA LEU A 151 23.12 -24.07 3.09
C LEU A 151 21.81 -23.25 3.03
N VAL A 152 21.43 -22.81 1.84
CA VAL A 152 20.14 -22.16 1.60
C VAL A 152 19.26 -23.05 0.75
N MET A 153 18.05 -23.33 1.24
CA MET A 153 16.99 -23.95 0.47
C MET A 153 16.22 -22.84 -0.25
N GLY A 154 16.23 -22.82 -1.59
CA GLY A 154 15.42 -21.86 -2.36
C GLY A 154 13.92 -22.17 -2.29
N GLU A 155 13.08 -21.18 -2.65
CA GLU A 155 11.62 -21.36 -2.77
C GLU A 155 11.23 -22.41 -3.84
N THR A 156 12.13 -22.69 -4.80
CA THR A 156 11.91 -23.62 -5.93
C THR A 156 12.92 -24.78 -5.92
N GLU A 157 13.04 -25.46 -4.78
CA GLU A 157 13.69 -26.77 -4.56
C GLU A 157 15.20 -26.91 -4.84
N ALA A 158 15.87 -25.97 -5.51
CA ALA A 158 17.32 -26.00 -5.69
C ALA A 158 18.04 -25.38 -4.46
N ALA A 159 18.77 -26.20 -3.72
CA ALA A 159 19.62 -25.74 -2.63
C ALA A 159 20.92 -25.15 -3.18
N THR A 160 21.33 -23.97 -2.73
CA THR A 160 22.54 -23.28 -3.21
C THR A 160 23.62 -23.18 -2.13
N HIS A 161 24.87 -23.35 -2.54
CA HIS A 161 26.03 -23.16 -1.68
C HIS A 161 26.46 -21.69 -1.74
N VAL A 162 26.26 -20.97 -0.62
CA VAL A 162 26.41 -19.51 -0.49
C VAL A 162 25.22 -18.76 -1.09
N GLY A 163 24.23 -18.46 -0.25
CA GLY A 163 23.06 -17.65 -0.58
C GLY A 163 22.53 -16.91 0.65
N VAL A 164 21.68 -15.91 0.44
CA VAL A 164 20.99 -15.23 1.53
C VAL A 164 19.72 -16.00 1.87
N ASP A 165 19.50 -16.29 3.15
CA ASP A 165 18.23 -16.81 3.65
C ASP A 165 17.47 -15.70 4.38
N GLU A 166 16.28 -15.36 3.88
CA GLU A 166 15.43 -14.29 4.39
C GLU A 166 15.06 -14.45 5.87
N ALA A 167 15.04 -15.69 6.40
CA ALA A 167 14.72 -15.95 7.81
C ALA A 167 15.71 -15.26 8.77
N VAL A 168 16.93 -14.94 8.34
CA VAL A 168 17.88 -14.18 9.16
C VAL A 168 17.42 -12.74 9.40
N CYS A 169 16.81 -12.13 8.39
CA CYS A 169 16.25 -10.78 8.48
C CYS A 169 15.16 -10.78 9.52
N PHE A 170 14.24 -11.76 9.46
CA PHE A 170 13.11 -11.82 10.38
C PHE A 170 13.55 -12.13 11.82
N THR A 171 14.49 -13.05 11.99
CA THR A 171 15.11 -13.37 13.28
C THR A 171 15.68 -12.12 13.97
N CYS A 172 16.33 -11.23 13.22
CA CYS A 172 16.86 -10.01 13.79
C CYS A 172 15.75 -8.96 13.99
N HIS A 173 14.96 -8.65 12.97
CA HIS A 173 14.07 -7.49 12.98
C HIS A 173 12.75 -7.71 13.71
N PHE A 174 12.32 -8.96 13.96
CA PHE A 174 11.05 -9.27 14.62
C PHE A 174 11.19 -9.98 15.97
N LYS A 175 12.30 -10.66 16.26
CA LYS A 175 12.46 -11.34 17.57
C LYS A 175 12.42 -10.34 18.72
N GLY A 176 11.40 -10.48 19.56
CA GLY A 176 11.12 -9.63 20.71
C GLY A 176 10.24 -8.41 20.42
N ALA A 177 9.64 -8.31 19.22
CA ALA A 177 8.60 -7.33 18.93
C ALA A 177 7.23 -7.79 19.47
N GLU A 178 6.34 -6.84 19.74
CA GLU A 178 4.92 -7.13 19.96
C GLU A 178 4.24 -7.62 18.67
N GLN A 179 3.06 -8.23 18.83
CA GLN A 179 2.29 -8.77 17.71
C GLN A 179 1.95 -7.67 16.69
N GLY A 180 2.14 -7.94 15.40
CA GLY A 180 1.88 -6.96 14.33
C GLY A 180 2.99 -5.90 14.14
N GLN A 181 4.07 -5.95 14.93
CA GLN A 181 5.14 -4.95 14.91
C GLN A 181 6.51 -5.54 14.54
N ALA A 182 7.46 -4.65 14.20
CA ALA A 182 8.87 -4.97 14.02
C ALA A 182 9.72 -4.16 15.00
N VAL A 183 10.77 -4.75 15.57
CA VAL A 183 11.66 -4.11 16.56
C VAL A 183 12.32 -2.85 15.98
N THR A 184 12.62 -2.86 14.69
CA THR A 184 13.23 -1.71 14.00
C THR A 184 12.22 -0.83 13.28
N GLY A 185 10.92 -1.15 13.34
CA GLY A 185 9.88 -0.54 12.53
C GLY A 185 9.76 -1.12 11.10
N CYS A 186 8.54 -1.14 10.57
CA CYS A 186 8.20 -1.80 9.30
C CYS A 186 8.86 -1.12 8.08
N LEU A 187 8.97 0.21 8.12
CA LEU A 187 9.43 1.03 6.99
C LEU A 187 10.94 0.97 6.74
N VAL A 188 11.69 0.25 7.57
CA VAL A 188 13.15 0.09 7.42
C VAL A 188 13.49 -0.80 6.23
N CYS A 189 12.65 -1.82 5.95
CA CYS A 189 12.89 -2.75 4.86
C CYS A 189 12.08 -2.37 3.62
N HIS A 190 10.76 -2.23 3.77
CA HIS A 190 9.87 -1.94 2.66
C HIS A 190 8.88 -0.82 3.00
N GLY A 191 8.48 -0.07 1.98
CA GLY A 191 7.43 0.93 2.10
C GLY A 191 6.02 0.33 2.05
N PRO A 192 4.98 1.13 2.35
CA PRO A 192 3.61 0.76 2.08
C PRO A 192 3.37 0.66 0.56
N PRO A 193 2.32 -0.05 0.09
CA PRO A 193 1.93 -0.04 -1.30
C PRO A 193 1.73 1.39 -1.82
N LYS A 194 2.39 1.72 -2.94
CA LYS A 194 2.31 3.05 -3.58
C LYS A 194 1.04 3.25 -4.42
N VAL A 195 0.28 2.18 -4.64
CA VAL A 195 -0.96 2.17 -5.42
C VAL A 195 -2.14 1.85 -4.52
N VAL A 196 -3.30 2.36 -4.91
CA VAL A 196 -4.58 1.97 -4.32
C VAL A 196 -4.75 0.47 -4.52
N VAL A 197 -4.91 -0.26 -3.43
CA VAL A 197 -5.14 -1.71 -3.49
C VAL A 197 -6.61 -2.00 -3.35
N THR A 198 -7.14 -2.90 -4.19
CA THR A 198 -8.53 -3.34 -4.05
C THR A 198 -8.59 -4.59 -3.17
N HIS A 199 -9.36 -4.52 -2.08
CA HIS A 199 -9.69 -5.68 -1.27
C HIS A 199 -11.21 -5.83 -1.20
N GLN A 200 -11.74 -6.96 -1.70
CA GLN A 200 -13.19 -7.25 -1.71
C GLN A 200 -14.07 -6.12 -2.29
N GLY A 201 -13.60 -5.47 -3.38
CA GLY A 201 -14.32 -4.38 -4.05
C GLY A 201 -14.05 -2.98 -3.49
N PHE A 202 -13.29 -2.85 -2.38
CA PHE A 202 -12.93 -1.56 -1.80
C PHE A 202 -11.52 -1.13 -2.17
N GLN A 203 -11.42 0.13 -2.59
CA GLN A 203 -10.16 0.80 -2.85
C GLN A 203 -9.54 1.31 -1.54
N PHE A 204 -8.41 0.75 -1.17
CA PHE A 204 -7.61 1.16 -0.03
C PHE A 204 -6.39 1.96 -0.49
N ASP A 205 -6.45 3.27 -0.29
CA ASP A 205 -5.29 4.16 -0.42
C ASP A 205 -4.57 4.29 0.93
N HIS A 206 -3.51 3.51 1.11
CA HIS A 206 -2.65 3.53 2.29
C HIS A 206 -2.11 4.93 2.59
N GLY A 207 -1.84 5.75 1.57
CA GLY A 207 -1.33 7.11 1.74
C GLY A 207 -2.27 7.98 2.57
N THR A 208 -3.58 7.85 2.35
CA THR A 208 -4.58 8.63 3.09
C THR A 208 -4.65 8.24 4.57
N TYR A 209 -4.53 6.96 4.90
CA TYR A 209 -4.56 6.48 6.28
C TYR A 209 -3.25 6.79 7.02
N LEU A 210 -2.11 6.68 6.33
CA LEU A 210 -0.80 7.03 6.90
C LEU A 210 -0.69 8.54 7.19
N GLN A 211 -1.22 9.40 6.32
CA GLN A 211 -1.30 10.85 6.58
C GLN A 211 -2.12 11.18 7.84
N ARG A 212 -3.08 10.32 8.20
CA ARG A 212 -3.91 10.44 9.41
C ARG A 212 -3.27 9.79 10.64
N GLY A 213 -2.09 9.18 10.51
CA GLY A 213 -1.39 8.53 11.62
C GLY A 213 -1.97 7.17 12.02
N VAL A 214 -2.72 6.50 11.13
CA VAL A 214 -3.20 5.14 11.38
C VAL A 214 -2.01 4.18 11.39
N ARG A 215 -1.87 3.43 12.48
CA ARG A 215 -0.76 2.48 12.67
C ARG A 215 -0.98 1.19 11.87
N CYS A 216 0.11 0.52 11.45
CA CYS A 216 0.04 -0.66 10.60
C CYS A 216 -0.65 -1.84 11.30
N GLU A 217 -0.36 -2.04 12.58
CA GLU A 217 -0.88 -3.13 13.42
C GLU A 217 -2.39 -3.03 13.66
N THR A 218 -3.00 -1.87 13.41
CA THR A 218 -4.46 -1.70 13.43
C THR A 218 -5.14 -2.59 12.38
N CYS A 219 -4.47 -2.81 11.24
CA CYS A 219 -4.99 -3.64 10.16
C CYS A 219 -4.19 -4.94 9.99
N HIS A 220 -2.87 -4.91 10.20
CA HIS A 220 -1.96 -6.05 10.07
C HIS A 220 -1.65 -6.63 11.44
N THR A 221 -2.62 -7.34 12.00
CA THR A 221 -2.56 -7.88 13.36
C THR A 221 -1.50 -8.97 13.52
N GLU A 222 -1.23 -9.77 12.48
CA GLU A 222 -0.11 -10.72 12.49
C GLU A 222 0.71 -10.65 11.20
N VAL A 223 2.01 -10.46 11.38
CA VAL A 223 2.97 -10.29 10.28
C VAL A 223 4.11 -11.30 10.31
N THR A 224 4.24 -12.10 11.38
CA THR A 224 5.27 -13.14 11.48
C THR A 224 4.73 -14.47 12.00
N ARG A 225 5.33 -15.57 11.55
CA ARG A 225 5.09 -16.93 12.03
C ARG A 225 6.40 -17.53 12.56
N GLY A 226 6.33 -18.17 13.72
CA GLY A 226 7.52 -18.67 14.44
C GLY A 226 8.09 -17.62 15.40
N ASP A 227 8.99 -18.05 16.27
CA ASP A 227 9.43 -17.26 17.44
C ASP A 227 10.92 -16.91 17.44
N ALA A 228 11.70 -17.51 16.53
CA ALA A 228 13.15 -17.42 16.50
C ALA A 228 13.78 -17.67 17.89
N ASN A 229 13.14 -18.47 18.75
CA ASN A 229 13.70 -18.82 20.04
C ASN A 229 14.86 -19.80 19.89
N VAL A 230 15.66 -19.92 20.94
CA VAL A 230 16.82 -20.81 20.99
C VAL A 230 16.50 -21.93 21.98
N PRO A 231 16.02 -23.09 21.51
CA PRO A 231 15.87 -24.27 22.36
C PRO A 231 17.22 -24.68 22.96
N VAL A 232 17.25 -24.99 24.25
CA VAL A 232 18.46 -25.34 25.00
C VAL A 232 19.13 -26.60 24.44
N GLU A 233 18.33 -27.51 23.88
CA GLU A 233 18.76 -28.77 23.28
C GLU A 233 19.71 -28.54 22.09
N ARG A 234 19.60 -27.41 21.39
CA ARG A 234 20.51 -27.06 20.28
C ARG A 234 21.94 -26.82 20.76
N CYS A 235 22.13 -26.44 22.02
CA CYS A 235 23.46 -26.29 22.61
C CYS A 235 24.17 -27.66 22.70
N ALA A 236 23.42 -28.73 22.93
CA ALA A 236 23.95 -30.09 23.08
C ALA A 236 24.55 -30.66 21.78
N ALA A 237 24.24 -30.04 20.62
CA ALA A 237 24.85 -30.41 19.35
C ALA A 237 26.37 -30.20 19.32
N CYS A 238 26.92 -29.32 20.18
CA CYS A 238 28.35 -29.06 20.28
C CYS A 238 28.90 -29.05 21.71
N HIS A 239 28.08 -28.81 22.74
CA HIS A 239 28.50 -28.71 24.14
C HIS A 239 27.96 -29.89 24.95
N VAL A 240 28.86 -30.64 25.60
CA VAL A 240 28.49 -31.83 26.42
C VAL A 240 28.25 -31.48 27.89
N SER A 241 28.84 -30.38 28.41
CA SER A 241 28.77 -30.05 29.85
C SER A 241 28.77 -28.56 30.21
N ARG A 242 28.62 -27.65 29.24
CA ARG A 242 28.65 -26.19 29.52
C ARG A 242 27.25 -25.61 29.68
N ALA A 243 26.81 -25.45 30.93
CA ALA A 243 25.52 -24.83 31.29
C ALA A 243 25.63 -23.39 31.85
N GLU A 244 26.82 -22.97 32.30
CA GLU A 244 27.01 -21.78 33.16
C GLU A 244 26.77 -20.42 32.46
N ALA A 245 26.61 -20.40 31.14
CA ALA A 245 26.35 -19.17 30.36
C ALA A 245 25.04 -19.23 29.56
N ILE A 246 24.22 -20.27 29.75
CA ILE A 246 22.92 -20.39 29.09
C ILE A 246 21.99 -19.34 29.68
N GLY A 247 21.64 -18.33 28.88
CA GLY A 247 20.84 -17.17 29.31
C GLY A 247 21.51 -15.82 29.04
N ASP A 248 22.85 -15.78 28.95
CA ASP A 248 23.58 -14.57 28.54
C ASP A 248 23.69 -14.50 27.01
N SER A 249 22.66 -13.91 26.41
CA SER A 249 22.57 -13.75 24.95
C SER A 249 23.76 -12.99 24.36
N GLN A 250 24.28 -11.97 25.04
CA GLN A 250 25.37 -11.15 24.51
C GLN A 250 26.67 -11.97 24.44
N ARG A 251 27.00 -12.67 25.52
CA ARG A 251 28.19 -13.53 25.58
C ARG A 251 28.09 -14.71 24.61
N ILE A 252 26.90 -15.30 24.45
CA ILE A 252 26.66 -16.36 23.47
C ILE A 252 26.96 -15.85 22.06
N HIS A 253 26.42 -14.70 21.66
CA HIS A 253 26.68 -14.15 20.33
C HIS A 253 28.15 -13.73 20.14
N GLU A 254 28.82 -13.18 21.16
CA GLU A 254 30.24 -12.83 21.05
C GLU A 254 31.12 -14.07 20.79
N ILE A 255 30.87 -15.18 21.47
CA ILE A 255 31.67 -16.39 21.26
C ILE A 255 31.31 -17.04 19.92
N HIS A 256 30.02 -17.21 19.64
CA HIS A 256 29.60 -18.05 18.52
C HIS A 256 29.54 -17.29 17.17
N LEU A 257 29.13 -16.02 17.14
CA LEU A 257 29.17 -15.21 15.91
C LEU A 257 30.58 -14.64 15.68
N ARG A 258 31.13 -13.89 16.64
CA ARG A 258 32.37 -13.12 16.41
C ARG A 258 33.64 -13.98 16.36
N LYS A 259 33.79 -14.99 17.21
CA LYS A 259 35.03 -15.83 17.23
C LYS A 259 34.98 -17.02 16.28
N HIS A 260 33.78 -17.45 15.91
CA HIS A 260 33.55 -18.77 15.34
C HIS A 260 32.60 -18.77 14.12
N ALA A 261 32.02 -17.62 13.77
CA ALA A 261 31.15 -17.42 12.61
C ALA A 261 30.06 -18.51 12.44
N ILE A 262 29.42 -18.90 13.54
CA ILE A 262 28.36 -19.91 13.53
C ILE A 262 27.05 -19.30 13.00
N ASP A 263 26.44 -19.98 12.02
CA ASP A 263 25.15 -19.59 11.44
C ASP A 263 24.03 -19.54 12.49
N CYS A 264 23.28 -18.43 12.49
CA CYS A 264 22.12 -18.15 13.34
C CYS A 264 21.14 -19.33 13.40
N LYS A 265 20.86 -19.98 12.26
CA LYS A 265 19.86 -21.06 12.14
C LYS A 265 20.24 -22.32 12.90
N ARG A 266 21.52 -22.50 13.25
CA ARG A 266 21.95 -23.62 14.11
C ARG A 266 21.40 -23.46 15.52
N CYS A 267 21.14 -22.24 15.97
CA CYS A 267 20.63 -21.94 17.30
C CYS A 267 19.17 -21.47 17.29
N HIS A 268 18.75 -20.67 16.31
CA HIS A 268 17.42 -20.08 16.26
C HIS A 268 16.42 -20.96 15.50
N ASN A 269 15.19 -21.02 16.01
CA ASN A 269 14.03 -21.52 15.27
C ASN A 269 13.80 -20.68 14.01
N ARG A 270 13.21 -21.32 12.99
CA ARG A 270 12.82 -20.62 11.76
C ARG A 270 11.72 -19.62 12.09
N MET A 271 11.81 -18.44 11.50
CA MET A 271 10.81 -17.39 11.55
C MET A 271 10.54 -16.94 10.11
N GLU A 272 9.27 -16.68 9.82
CA GLU A 272 8.79 -16.26 8.51
C GLU A 272 8.00 -14.96 8.67
N HIS A 273 8.07 -14.10 7.66
CA HIS A 273 7.33 -12.85 7.60
C HIS A 273 6.51 -12.79 6.32
N GLY A 274 5.29 -12.27 6.42
CA GLY A 274 4.40 -12.11 5.27
C GLY A 274 2.99 -11.72 5.67
N LYS A 275 2.06 -11.90 4.73
CA LYS A 275 0.63 -11.66 4.95
C LYS A 275 0.04 -12.83 5.73
N ILE A 276 0.08 -12.77 7.06
CA ILE A 276 -0.35 -13.87 7.93
C ILE A 276 -1.77 -13.65 8.42
N ALA A 277 -2.04 -12.58 9.16
CA ALA A 277 -3.40 -12.23 9.56
C ALA A 277 -3.64 -10.72 9.50
N MET A 278 -4.89 -10.37 9.28
CA MET A 278 -5.37 -8.99 9.33
C MET A 278 -6.52 -8.90 10.34
N ALA A 279 -6.85 -7.68 10.77
CA ALA A 279 -8.05 -7.45 11.57
C ALA A 279 -9.27 -8.11 10.89
N ALA A 280 -10.14 -8.73 11.69
CA ALA A 280 -11.30 -9.46 11.23
C ALA A 280 -12.56 -8.96 11.95
N ALA A 281 -13.60 -8.64 11.19
CA ALA A 281 -14.83 -8.04 11.72
C ALA A 281 -15.52 -8.87 12.82
N LEU A 282 -15.42 -10.21 12.77
CA LEU A 282 -16.01 -11.12 13.75
C LEU A 282 -14.97 -12.05 14.42
N GLY A 283 -13.67 -11.74 14.29
CA GLY A 283 -12.58 -12.62 14.73
C GLY A 283 -12.47 -13.92 13.91
N GLU A 284 -11.34 -14.63 14.04
CA GLU A 284 -11.01 -15.79 13.18
C GLU A 284 -11.31 -17.15 13.82
N ARG A 285 -11.82 -17.17 15.06
CA ARG A 285 -12.06 -18.41 15.78
C ARG A 285 -13.33 -19.07 15.27
N CYS A 286 -13.29 -20.40 15.09
CA CYS A 286 -14.43 -21.19 14.64
C CYS A 286 -15.68 -20.92 15.49
N GLU A 287 -15.52 -20.72 16.80
CA GLU A 287 -16.64 -20.43 17.71
C GLU A 287 -17.32 -19.09 17.45
N ASN A 288 -16.66 -18.13 16.78
CA ASN A 288 -17.25 -16.83 16.48
C ASN A 288 -18.25 -16.89 15.31
N CYS A 289 -18.07 -17.85 14.39
CA CYS A 289 -19.03 -18.14 13.31
C CYS A 289 -20.00 -19.28 13.69
N HIS A 290 -19.65 -20.11 14.65
CA HIS A 290 -20.46 -21.23 15.16
C HIS A 290 -21.07 -20.95 16.53
N LYS A 291 -21.51 -19.71 16.80
CA LYS A 291 -22.36 -19.43 17.96
C LYS A 291 -23.78 -19.93 17.69
N PRO A 292 -24.49 -20.47 18.70
CA PRO A 292 -25.86 -20.96 18.53
C PRO A 292 -26.83 -19.91 17.98
N GLU A 293 -26.64 -18.63 18.29
CA GLU A 293 -27.41 -17.51 17.75
C GLU A 293 -26.53 -16.24 17.63
N HIS A 294 -26.50 -15.60 16.44
CA HIS A 294 -25.94 -14.26 16.29
C HIS A 294 -26.82 -13.24 17.02
N THR A 295 -26.22 -12.32 17.77
CA THR A 295 -26.93 -11.17 18.36
C THR A 295 -27.54 -10.29 17.27
N ALA A 296 -28.57 -9.50 17.61
CA ALA A 296 -29.20 -8.60 16.64
C ALA A 296 -28.20 -7.58 16.08
N GLN A 297 -27.22 -7.14 16.88
CA GLN A 297 -26.15 -6.23 16.49
C GLN A 297 -25.20 -6.87 15.48
N GLU A 298 -24.76 -8.11 15.72
CA GLU A 298 -23.94 -8.87 14.75
C GLU A 298 -24.71 -9.07 13.44
N GLN A 299 -25.99 -9.44 13.50
CA GLN A 299 -26.83 -9.60 12.30
C GLN A 299 -26.97 -8.28 11.52
N MET A 300 -27.17 -7.15 12.22
CA MET A 300 -27.22 -5.83 11.59
C MET A 300 -25.90 -5.49 10.90
N TYR A 301 -24.78 -5.69 11.59
CA TYR A 301 -23.44 -5.38 11.09
C TYR A 301 -23.07 -6.20 9.84
N VAL A 302 -23.41 -7.49 9.86
CA VAL A 302 -23.27 -8.44 8.74
C VAL A 302 -24.31 -8.21 7.64
N GLY A 303 -25.41 -7.53 7.96
CA GLY A 303 -26.46 -7.19 6.99
C GLY A 303 -27.44 -8.34 6.70
N ILE A 304 -27.75 -9.16 7.70
CA ILE A 304 -28.69 -10.29 7.62
C ILE A 304 -29.83 -10.12 8.63
N GLY A 305 -30.87 -10.95 8.54
CA GLY A 305 -31.93 -11.05 9.56
C GLY A 305 -33.19 -10.19 9.28
N GLY A 306 -33.14 -9.32 8.29
CA GLY A 306 -34.29 -8.61 7.75
C GLY A 306 -35.25 -9.49 6.94
N LYS A 307 -36.45 -8.97 6.68
CA LYS A 307 -37.47 -9.60 5.83
C LYS A 307 -37.74 -8.76 4.60
N GLY A 308 -37.81 -9.40 3.44
CA GLY A 308 -38.15 -8.75 2.17
C GLY A 308 -37.07 -7.81 1.61
N VAL A 309 -35.88 -7.80 2.22
CA VAL A 309 -34.69 -7.04 1.77
C VAL A 309 -33.53 -8.03 1.63
N PRO A 310 -32.77 -8.03 0.51
CA PRO A 310 -31.59 -8.86 0.35
C PRO A 310 -30.53 -8.61 1.42
N ASP A 311 -29.69 -9.62 1.68
CA ASP A 311 -28.57 -9.46 2.60
C ASP A 311 -27.59 -8.40 2.07
N MET A 312 -27.20 -7.49 2.95
CA MET A 312 -26.43 -6.30 2.59
C MET A 312 -25.42 -5.95 3.67
N PRO A 313 -24.22 -6.55 3.64
CA PRO A 313 -23.20 -6.30 4.65
C PRO A 313 -22.78 -4.83 4.72
N SER A 314 -22.45 -4.35 5.92
CA SER A 314 -21.99 -2.98 6.09
C SER A 314 -20.63 -2.79 5.41
N THR A 315 -20.35 -1.57 4.96
CA THR A 315 -19.03 -1.22 4.41
C THR A 315 -17.90 -1.46 5.41
N MET A 316 -18.14 -1.18 6.70
CA MET A 316 -17.16 -1.41 7.76
C MET A 316 -16.90 -2.91 7.99
N PHE A 317 -17.95 -3.74 7.89
CA PHE A 317 -17.80 -5.19 7.95
C PHE A 317 -16.97 -5.74 6.79
N LEU A 318 -17.24 -5.29 5.56
CA LEU A 318 -16.46 -5.68 4.37
C LEU A 318 -15.01 -5.19 4.44
N ALA A 319 -14.79 -4.04 5.08
CA ALA A 319 -13.47 -3.51 5.42
C ALA A 319 -12.80 -4.20 6.63
N ARG A 320 -13.44 -5.22 7.21
CA ARG A 320 -12.99 -6.01 8.36
C ARG A 320 -12.76 -5.21 9.66
N VAL A 321 -13.46 -4.11 9.84
CA VAL A 321 -13.42 -3.34 11.09
C VAL A 321 -14.03 -4.19 12.20
N ALA A 322 -13.27 -4.42 13.27
CA ALA A 322 -13.70 -5.21 14.42
C ALA A 322 -14.49 -4.38 15.43
N CYS A 323 -15.29 -5.03 16.28
CA CYS A 323 -16.15 -4.35 17.25
C CYS A 323 -15.35 -3.47 18.23
N ASP A 324 -14.19 -3.94 18.68
CA ASP A 324 -13.27 -3.25 19.60
C ASP A 324 -12.55 -2.06 18.96
N SER A 325 -12.58 -1.97 17.63
CA SER A 325 -12.08 -0.79 16.90
C SER A 325 -12.97 0.43 17.12
N CYS A 326 -14.25 0.22 17.47
CA CYS A 326 -15.20 1.29 17.77
C CYS A 326 -15.60 1.35 19.24
N HIS A 327 -15.72 0.21 19.92
CA HIS A 327 -16.24 0.12 21.28
C HIS A 327 -15.15 -0.01 22.34
N ALA A 328 -15.43 0.53 23.53
CA ALA A 328 -14.64 0.26 24.73
C ALA A 328 -14.91 -1.15 25.28
N GLU A 329 -14.07 -1.61 26.22
CA GLU A 329 -14.32 -2.87 26.92
C GLU A 329 -15.69 -2.85 27.63
N PRO A 330 -16.42 -3.98 27.63
CA PRO A 330 -17.70 -4.09 28.30
C PRO A 330 -17.61 -3.72 29.79
N GLY A 331 -18.56 -2.91 30.28
CA GLY A 331 -18.62 -2.47 31.70
C GLY A 331 -17.97 -1.11 31.99
N SER A 332 -17.44 -0.43 30.97
CA SER A 332 -17.01 0.98 31.07
C SER A 332 -18.20 1.94 31.29
N ASP A 333 -17.94 3.11 31.89
CA ASP A 333 -18.95 4.18 32.04
C ASP A 333 -19.56 4.52 30.66
N PRO A 334 -20.90 4.51 30.50
CA PRO A 334 -21.56 4.82 29.24
C PRO A 334 -21.13 6.16 28.61
N ARG A 335 -20.78 7.16 29.41
CA ARG A 335 -20.28 8.45 28.89
C ARG A 335 -18.90 8.31 28.28
N VAL A 336 -18.02 7.58 28.94
CA VAL A 336 -16.66 7.27 28.46
C VAL A 336 -16.73 6.40 27.21
N GLY A 337 -17.65 5.42 27.18
CA GLY A 337 -17.89 4.59 26.00
C GLY A 337 -18.35 5.40 24.78
N ALA A 338 -19.27 6.35 24.99
CA ALA A 338 -19.75 7.21 23.92
C ALA A 338 -18.67 8.20 23.42
N GLU A 339 -17.84 8.74 24.31
CA GLU A 339 -16.71 9.60 23.92
C GLU A 339 -15.66 8.82 23.11
N LYS A 340 -15.33 7.59 23.54
CA LYS A 340 -14.39 6.72 22.84
C LYS A 340 -14.90 6.32 21.45
N LEU A 341 -16.19 6.04 21.32
CA LEU A 341 -16.83 5.74 20.04
C LEU A 341 -16.73 6.94 19.07
N ARG A 342 -16.96 8.17 19.53
CA ARG A 342 -16.78 9.36 18.68
C ARG A 342 -15.33 9.55 18.27
N ALA A 343 -14.41 9.35 19.20
CA ALA A 343 -12.98 9.48 18.96
C ALA A 343 -12.45 8.41 17.97
N SER A 344 -12.99 7.19 17.99
CA SER A 344 -12.56 6.12 17.08
C SER A 344 -12.87 6.44 15.62
N CYS A 345 -14.01 7.10 15.34
CA CYS A 345 -14.35 7.57 13.99
C CYS A 345 -13.30 8.53 13.44
N VAL A 346 -12.82 9.47 14.27
CA VAL A 346 -11.82 10.48 13.88
C VAL A 346 -10.47 9.86 13.56
N HIS A 347 -10.09 8.78 14.25
CA HIS A 347 -8.81 8.09 14.01
C HIS A 347 -8.69 7.59 12.56
N CYS A 348 -9.79 7.05 12.00
CA CYS A 348 -9.80 6.52 10.64
C CYS A 348 -10.21 7.56 9.59
N HIS A 349 -11.21 8.40 9.89
CA HIS A 349 -11.83 9.28 8.89
C HIS A 349 -11.34 10.74 8.96
N GLY A 350 -10.83 11.21 10.09
CA GLY A 350 -10.34 12.58 10.31
C GLY A 350 -11.34 13.50 11.01
N ALA A 351 -10.99 14.79 11.09
CA ALA A 351 -11.77 15.80 11.81
C ALA A 351 -13.19 15.97 11.23
N GLY A 352 -14.19 16.14 12.11
CA GLY A 352 -15.61 16.31 11.75
C GLY A 352 -16.43 15.02 11.72
N TYR A 353 -15.80 13.84 11.84
CA TYR A 353 -16.48 12.55 11.91
C TYR A 353 -16.92 12.14 13.32
N ASP A 354 -16.50 12.87 14.35
CA ASP A 354 -16.91 12.67 15.75
C ASP A 354 -18.42 12.81 15.98
N ARG A 355 -19.10 13.61 15.14
CA ARG A 355 -20.56 13.83 15.22
C ARG A 355 -21.37 12.87 14.37
N MET A 356 -20.72 12.12 13.48
CA MET A 356 -21.41 11.32 12.47
C MET A 356 -22.30 10.23 13.08
N VAL A 357 -21.82 9.58 14.14
CA VAL A 357 -22.61 8.56 14.85
C VAL A 357 -23.86 9.16 15.53
N ASP A 358 -23.75 10.39 16.06
CA ASP A 358 -24.89 11.09 16.67
C ASP A 358 -25.93 11.46 15.60
N ASP A 359 -25.46 11.89 14.42
CA ASP A 359 -26.31 12.15 13.27
C ASP A 359 -27.03 10.88 12.82
N TRP A 360 -26.33 9.75 12.71
CA TRP A 360 -26.95 8.46 12.35
C TRP A 360 -28.05 8.04 13.32
N ILE A 361 -27.78 8.10 14.63
CA ILE A 361 -28.74 7.72 15.66
C ILE A 361 -29.99 8.60 15.57
N ARG A 362 -29.82 9.91 15.40
CA ARG A 362 -30.93 10.86 15.27
C ARG A 362 -31.77 10.58 14.02
N GLU A 363 -31.13 10.56 12.84
CA GLU A 363 -31.81 10.40 11.55
C GLU A 363 -32.54 9.06 11.46
N LEU A 364 -31.89 7.94 11.86
CA LEU A 364 -32.53 6.63 11.89
C LEU A 364 -33.69 6.57 12.89
N GLY A 365 -33.56 7.27 14.02
CA GLY A 365 -34.64 7.41 15.00
C GLY A 365 -35.87 8.13 14.44
N GLU A 366 -35.67 9.22 13.70
CA GLU A 366 -36.74 9.98 13.04
C GLU A 366 -37.42 9.17 11.94
N LEU A 367 -36.64 8.49 11.09
CA LEU A 367 -37.15 7.59 10.05
C LEU A 367 -37.95 6.44 10.65
N ARG A 368 -37.46 5.81 11.72
CA ARG A 368 -38.19 4.76 12.44
C ARG A 368 -39.54 5.28 12.93
N GLY A 369 -39.57 6.41 13.62
CA GLY A 369 -40.81 6.98 14.15
C GLY A 369 -41.82 7.34 13.05
N LEU A 370 -41.34 7.77 11.88
CA LEU A 370 -42.17 8.00 10.70
C LEU A 370 -42.81 6.71 10.20
N VAL A 371 -42.02 5.65 10.04
CA VAL A 371 -42.49 4.33 9.56
C VAL A 371 -43.45 3.68 10.57
N GLU A 372 -43.16 3.77 11.87
CA GLU A 372 -44.03 3.24 12.94
C GLU A 372 -45.44 3.85 12.88
N ARG A 373 -45.54 5.19 12.67
CA ARG A 373 -46.84 5.85 12.51
C ARG A 373 -47.61 5.36 11.28
N ALA A 374 -46.93 5.17 10.16
CA ALA A 374 -47.55 4.66 8.94
C ALA A 374 -48.02 3.21 9.10
N LEU A 375 -47.22 2.35 9.75
CA LEU A 375 -47.60 0.97 10.05
C LEU A 375 -48.78 0.87 11.01
N ALA A 376 -48.80 1.69 12.07
CA ALA A 376 -49.93 1.74 12.99
C ALA A 376 -51.23 2.17 12.29
N GLN A 377 -51.16 3.12 11.35
CA GLN A 377 -52.32 3.49 10.51
C GLN A 377 -52.74 2.32 9.61
N ALA A 378 -51.78 1.63 8.99
CA ALA A 378 -52.02 0.48 8.14
C ALA A 378 -52.71 -0.67 8.89
N GLU A 379 -52.27 -0.99 10.11
CA GLU A 379 -52.89 -2.03 10.94
C GLU A 379 -54.33 -1.68 11.34
N ASN A 380 -54.58 -0.42 11.70
CA ASN A 380 -55.93 0.05 11.99
C ASN A 380 -56.85 -0.08 10.78
N ASN A 381 -56.36 0.26 9.59
CA ASN A 381 -57.12 0.12 8.34
C ASN A 381 -57.37 -1.36 8.00
N VAL A 382 -56.35 -2.22 8.11
CA VAL A 382 -56.48 -3.67 7.89
C VAL A 382 -57.51 -4.29 8.84
N THR A 383 -57.50 -3.88 10.11
CA THR A 383 -58.49 -4.32 11.11
C THR A 383 -59.91 -3.92 10.68
N ARG A 384 -60.11 -2.67 10.25
CA ARG A 384 -61.41 -2.17 9.76
C ARG A 384 -61.89 -2.89 8.49
N MET A 385 -60.97 -3.35 7.64
CA MET A 385 -61.29 -4.06 6.39
C MET A 385 -61.71 -5.53 6.60
N GLY A 386 -61.56 -6.08 7.81
CA GLY A 386 -61.97 -7.45 8.12
C GLY A 386 -61.27 -8.50 7.24
N THR A 387 -62.05 -9.37 6.59
CA THR A 387 -61.53 -10.44 5.72
C THR A 387 -60.74 -9.91 4.52
N ARG A 388 -61.13 -8.77 3.95
CA ARG A 388 -60.42 -8.12 2.83
C ARG A 388 -59.02 -7.61 3.22
N GLY A 389 -58.79 -7.41 4.52
CA GLY A 389 -57.50 -6.99 5.06
C GLY A 389 -56.48 -8.13 5.20
N GLN A 390 -56.90 -9.40 5.15
CA GLN A 390 -56.00 -10.53 5.38
C GLN A 390 -54.79 -10.56 4.43
N GLN A 391 -54.97 -10.15 3.17
CA GLN A 391 -53.91 -10.10 2.17
C GLN A 391 -52.72 -9.21 2.56
N TYR A 392 -52.93 -8.21 3.44
CA TYR A 392 -51.88 -7.27 3.85
C TYR A 392 -51.16 -7.68 5.14
N ARG A 393 -51.73 -8.60 5.94
CA ARG A 393 -51.20 -8.93 7.28
C ARG A 393 -49.76 -9.42 7.25
N ARG A 394 -49.45 -10.34 6.33
CA ARG A 394 -48.09 -10.87 6.20
C ARG A 394 -47.05 -9.77 5.93
N GLY A 395 -47.37 -8.84 5.03
CA GLY A 395 -46.50 -7.70 4.73
C GLY A 395 -46.31 -6.79 5.94
N LEU A 396 -47.37 -6.55 6.73
CA LEU A 396 -47.28 -5.76 7.96
C LEU A 396 -46.49 -6.48 9.07
N GLU A 397 -46.62 -7.80 9.20
CA GLU A 397 -45.82 -8.61 10.13
C GLU A 397 -44.32 -8.55 9.78
N GLU A 398 -43.98 -8.71 8.50
CA GLU A 398 -42.61 -8.56 7.98
C GLU A 398 -42.09 -7.13 8.21
N ALA A 399 -42.91 -6.11 7.98
CA ALA A 399 -42.55 -4.71 8.21
C ALA A 399 -42.27 -4.39 9.69
N TRP A 400 -43.13 -4.86 10.60
CA TRP A 400 -42.91 -4.70 12.03
C TRP A 400 -41.73 -5.50 12.56
N HIS A 401 -41.45 -6.67 11.99
CA HIS A 401 -40.20 -7.40 12.26
C HIS A 401 -39.00 -6.54 11.92
N ASN A 402 -38.97 -5.93 10.73
CA ASN A 402 -37.88 -5.06 10.29
C ASN A 402 -37.69 -3.85 11.21
N VAL A 403 -38.77 -3.14 11.56
CA VAL A 403 -38.71 -2.00 12.49
C VAL A 403 -38.13 -2.42 13.86
N ARG A 404 -38.60 -3.53 14.43
CA ARG A 404 -38.07 -4.07 15.69
C ARG A 404 -36.62 -4.55 15.56
N PHE A 405 -36.23 -5.05 14.40
CA PHE A 405 -34.88 -5.48 14.12
C PHE A 405 -33.92 -4.29 14.02
N VAL A 406 -34.30 -3.21 13.33
CA VAL A 406 -33.52 -1.95 13.28
C VAL A 406 -33.28 -1.38 14.68
N THR A 407 -34.26 -1.46 15.58
CA THR A 407 -34.11 -1.01 16.97
C THR A 407 -33.18 -1.93 17.78
N ARG A 408 -33.39 -3.25 17.75
CA ARG A 408 -32.59 -4.20 18.54
C ARG A 408 -31.17 -4.36 18.01
N GLY A 409 -31.01 -4.28 16.70
CA GLY A 409 -29.73 -4.44 16.01
C GLY A 409 -28.90 -3.17 15.96
N HIS A 410 -29.44 -2.03 16.41
CA HIS A 410 -28.79 -0.73 16.34
C HIS A 410 -28.44 -0.38 14.89
N GLY A 411 -29.39 0.22 14.16
CA GLY A 411 -29.25 0.52 12.73
C GLY A 411 -27.98 1.29 12.34
N GLU A 412 -27.35 2.00 13.29
CA GLU A 412 -26.04 2.63 13.15
C GLU A 412 -24.90 1.65 12.81
N HIS A 413 -25.02 0.35 13.14
CA HIS A 413 -24.06 -0.66 12.71
C HIS A 413 -24.11 -0.92 11.19
N ASN A 414 -25.24 -0.64 10.54
CA ASN A 414 -25.38 -0.77 9.10
C ASN A 414 -26.46 0.17 8.56
N VAL A 415 -26.10 1.44 8.40
CA VAL A 415 -27.01 2.51 8.02
C VAL A 415 -27.75 2.21 6.71
N ARG A 416 -27.06 1.67 5.69
CA ARG A 416 -27.67 1.35 4.39
C ARG A 416 -28.73 0.26 4.58
N TYR A 417 -28.40 -0.85 5.24
CA TYR A 417 -29.34 -1.94 5.46
C TYR A 417 -30.53 -1.49 6.33
N ALA A 418 -30.29 -0.71 7.39
CA ALA A 418 -31.35 -0.16 8.21
C ALA A 418 -32.33 0.72 7.42
N VAL A 419 -31.82 1.58 6.53
CA VAL A 419 -32.65 2.43 5.66
C VAL A 419 -33.47 1.57 4.67
N GLU A 420 -32.89 0.54 4.07
CA GLU A 420 -33.61 -0.38 3.17
C GLU A 420 -34.72 -1.16 3.89
N LEU A 421 -34.46 -1.62 5.11
CA LEU A 421 -35.46 -2.29 5.95
C LEU A 421 -36.63 -1.37 6.30
N LEU A 422 -36.35 -0.12 6.64
CA LEU A 422 -37.37 0.91 6.89
C LEU A 422 -38.13 1.29 5.62
N ARG A 423 -37.45 1.35 4.46
CA ARG A 423 -38.09 1.60 3.16
C ARG A 423 -39.05 0.48 2.80
N TYR A 424 -38.62 -0.77 2.95
CA TYR A 424 -39.48 -1.94 2.74
C TYR A 424 -40.71 -1.89 3.65
N ALA A 425 -40.51 -1.59 4.94
CA ALA A 425 -41.61 -1.47 5.90
C ALA A 425 -42.62 -0.36 5.52
N LEU A 426 -42.12 0.80 5.08
CA LEU A 426 -42.97 1.89 4.59
C LEU A 426 -43.77 1.50 3.35
N GLU A 427 -43.16 0.75 2.43
CA GLU A 427 -43.82 0.27 1.21
C GLU A 427 -44.93 -0.75 1.53
N GLN A 428 -44.75 -1.62 2.53
CA GLN A 428 -45.85 -2.50 2.99
C GLN A 428 -47.00 -1.70 3.59
N ALA A 429 -46.72 -0.62 4.34
CA ALA A 429 -47.77 0.28 4.83
C ALA A 429 -48.52 0.97 3.67
N ARG A 430 -47.78 1.43 2.64
CA ARG A 430 -48.34 2.11 1.45
C ARG A 430 -49.36 1.27 0.69
N ARG A 431 -49.16 -0.05 0.65
CA ARG A 431 -50.06 -0.99 -0.05
C ARG A 431 -51.45 -1.07 0.57
N VAL A 432 -51.61 -0.66 1.84
CA VAL A 432 -52.90 -0.67 2.52
C VAL A 432 -53.70 0.58 2.14
N PRO A 433 -54.93 0.42 1.61
CA PRO A 433 -55.78 1.55 1.24
C PRO A 433 -56.02 2.52 2.40
N GLY A 434 -55.96 3.83 2.12
CA GLY A 434 -56.24 4.88 3.09
C GLY A 434 -55.11 5.16 4.09
N VAL A 435 -53.91 4.61 3.87
CA VAL A 435 -52.71 4.97 4.65
C VAL A 435 -52.06 6.21 4.01
N ALA A 436 -51.81 7.21 4.84
CA ALA A 436 -51.06 8.39 4.44
C ALA A 436 -49.57 8.12 4.66
N VAL A 437 -48.80 8.07 3.57
CA VAL A 437 -47.36 7.84 3.62
C VAL A 437 -46.63 9.18 3.67
N PRO A 438 -45.90 9.49 4.76
CA PRO A 438 -45.15 10.74 4.84
C PRO A 438 -44.02 10.77 3.80
N SER A 439 -43.73 11.94 3.23
CA SER A 439 -42.59 12.10 2.33
C SER A 439 -41.28 12.14 3.12
N SER A 440 -40.30 11.34 2.70
CA SER A 440 -38.93 11.36 3.23
C SER A 440 -37.95 11.28 2.07
N PRO A 441 -37.06 12.28 1.88
CA PRO A 441 -36.03 12.22 0.85
C PRO A 441 -35.08 11.02 1.00
N ILE A 442 -34.90 10.50 2.22
CA ILE A 442 -34.02 9.35 2.50
C ILE A 442 -34.66 8.03 2.07
N LEU A 443 -35.97 7.89 2.27
CA LEU A 443 -36.71 6.67 1.91
C LEU A 443 -37.25 6.70 0.47
N ALA A 444 -37.16 7.84 -0.23
CA ALA A 444 -37.73 8.02 -1.56
C ALA A 444 -36.94 7.35 -2.70
N SER A 445 -35.63 7.16 -2.55
CA SER A 445 -34.77 6.55 -3.57
C SER A 445 -33.71 5.66 -2.94
N GLU A 446 -33.14 4.74 -3.74
CA GLU A 446 -32.03 3.89 -3.30
C GLU A 446 -30.84 4.71 -2.82
N SER A 447 -30.51 5.80 -3.52
CA SER A 447 -29.45 6.73 -3.13
C SER A 447 -29.79 7.67 -1.95
N GLY A 448 -31.02 7.60 -1.42
CA GLY A 448 -31.48 8.47 -0.35
C GLY A 448 -30.71 8.27 0.96
N TYR A 449 -30.22 7.05 1.23
CA TYR A 449 -29.43 6.75 2.44
C TYR A 449 -28.14 7.56 2.53
N CYS A 450 -27.57 7.99 1.38
CA CYS A 450 -26.35 8.80 1.36
C CYS A 450 -26.50 10.09 2.19
N ARG A 451 -27.73 10.61 2.31
CA ARG A 451 -28.02 11.79 3.13
C ARG A 451 -27.87 11.54 4.62
N VAL A 452 -28.01 10.31 5.09
CA VAL A 452 -27.80 9.95 6.50
C VAL A 452 -26.31 10.09 6.86
N CYS A 453 -25.41 9.79 5.92
CA CYS A 453 -23.97 9.87 6.15
C CYS A 453 -23.34 11.22 5.75
N HIS A 454 -23.86 11.89 4.72
CA HIS A 454 -23.22 13.08 4.14
C HIS A 454 -23.94 14.41 4.46
N SER A 455 -24.96 14.43 5.33
CA SER A 455 -25.79 15.61 5.66
C SER A 455 -24.99 16.84 6.10
N THR A 456 -23.93 16.66 6.89
CA THR A 456 -23.22 17.76 7.57
C THR A 456 -21.79 17.99 7.06
N SER A 457 -21.17 16.99 6.45
CA SER A 457 -19.71 16.96 6.22
C SER A 457 -19.27 17.48 4.83
N HIS A 458 -20.11 17.39 3.78
CA HIS A 458 -19.70 17.77 2.41
C HIS A 458 -20.79 18.45 1.55
N LEU A 459 -22.08 18.29 1.87
CA LEU A 459 -23.17 18.75 0.99
C LEU A 459 -23.31 20.28 0.89
N ALA A 460 -22.77 21.02 1.87
CA ALA A 460 -22.76 22.49 1.86
C ALA A 460 -21.48 23.09 1.23
N LEU A 461 -20.48 22.26 0.91
CA LEU A 461 -19.22 22.73 0.35
C LEU A 461 -19.34 22.91 -1.17
N ARG A 462 -18.78 24.02 -1.67
CA ARG A 462 -18.54 24.21 -3.11
C ARG A 462 -17.31 23.38 -3.47
N LEU A 463 -17.51 22.34 -4.28
CA LEU A 463 -16.45 21.46 -4.75
C LEU A 463 -16.03 21.85 -6.17
N GLU A 464 -14.84 21.45 -6.61
CA GLU A 464 -14.43 21.60 -8.00
C GLU A 464 -14.69 20.30 -8.76
N PHE A 465 -15.43 20.36 -9.88
CA PHE A 465 -15.63 19.26 -10.80
C PHE A 465 -15.36 19.73 -12.24
N ALA A 466 -14.43 19.06 -12.95
CA ALA A 466 -14.02 19.43 -14.30
C ALA A 466 -13.63 20.93 -14.44
N ASN A 467 -12.93 21.49 -13.44
CA ASN A 467 -12.57 22.91 -13.32
C ASN A 467 -13.75 23.89 -13.15
N MET A 468 -14.91 23.39 -12.71
CA MET A 468 -16.08 24.20 -12.40
C MET A 468 -16.47 24.03 -10.93
N GLY A 469 -16.84 25.14 -10.29
CA GLY A 469 -17.40 25.11 -8.94
C GLY A 469 -18.80 24.49 -8.92
N PHE A 470 -18.94 23.35 -8.25
CA PHE A 470 -20.15 22.56 -8.08
C PHE A 470 -20.72 22.68 -6.67
N GLU A 471 -22.04 22.94 -6.58
CA GLU A 471 -22.75 23.11 -5.32
C GLU A 471 -23.88 22.07 -5.21
N HIS A 472 -23.71 21.07 -4.33
CA HIS A 472 -24.65 19.95 -4.19
C HIS A 472 -26.07 20.40 -3.81
N SER A 473 -26.21 21.31 -2.85
CA SER A 473 -27.50 21.80 -2.33
C SER A 473 -28.45 22.27 -3.43
N ARG A 474 -27.94 22.99 -4.43
CA ARG A 474 -28.73 23.50 -5.57
C ARG A 474 -29.25 22.38 -6.45
N HIS A 475 -28.40 21.41 -6.78
CA HIS A 475 -28.79 20.29 -7.65
C HIS A 475 -29.76 19.35 -6.94
N LEU A 476 -29.56 19.11 -5.64
CA LEU A 476 -30.51 18.36 -4.82
C LEU A 476 -31.85 19.10 -4.69
N GLY A 477 -31.84 20.44 -4.57
CA GLY A 477 -33.05 21.27 -4.58
C GLY A 477 -33.79 21.28 -5.93
N ALA A 478 -33.06 21.05 -7.04
CA ALA A 478 -33.63 20.85 -8.37
C ALA A 478 -34.20 19.43 -8.59
N GLY A 479 -34.09 18.55 -7.58
CA GLY A 479 -34.67 17.20 -7.61
C GLY A 479 -33.73 16.10 -8.10
N LEU A 480 -32.43 16.36 -8.29
CA LEU A 480 -31.47 15.33 -8.63
C LEU A 480 -31.20 14.41 -7.43
N SER A 481 -31.03 13.12 -7.72
CA SER A 481 -30.64 12.09 -6.75
C SER A 481 -29.12 11.86 -6.77
N CYS A 482 -28.57 11.27 -5.72
CA CYS A 482 -27.11 11.10 -5.62
C CYS A 482 -26.57 10.16 -6.73
N ASP A 483 -27.36 9.16 -7.12
CA ASP A 483 -27.06 8.18 -8.17
C ASP A 483 -27.05 8.76 -9.59
N SER A 484 -27.55 9.99 -9.76
CA SER A 484 -27.42 10.71 -11.03
C SER A 484 -25.97 11.04 -11.37
N CYS A 485 -25.11 11.15 -10.36
CA CYS A 485 -23.71 11.55 -10.51
C CYS A 485 -22.71 10.62 -9.82
N HIS A 486 -23.16 9.79 -8.89
CA HIS A 486 -22.32 8.88 -8.10
C HIS A 486 -22.72 7.44 -8.30
N SER A 487 -21.77 6.52 -8.14
CA SER A 487 -22.07 5.10 -8.04
C SER A 487 -22.76 4.80 -6.71
N VAL A 488 -23.81 3.97 -6.77
CA VAL A 488 -24.48 3.43 -5.57
C VAL A 488 -23.75 2.18 -5.04
N GLU A 489 -22.96 1.53 -5.90
CA GLU A 489 -22.21 0.31 -5.58
C GLU A 489 -20.81 0.64 -5.07
N GLU A 490 -20.11 1.56 -5.73
CA GLU A 490 -18.73 1.94 -5.42
C GLU A 490 -18.72 3.27 -4.65
N HIS A 491 -18.56 3.20 -3.33
CA HIS A 491 -18.55 4.38 -2.46
C HIS A 491 -17.51 5.42 -2.92
N GLY A 492 -17.92 6.68 -3.02
CA GLY A 492 -17.06 7.80 -3.41
C GLY A 492 -16.78 7.93 -4.91
N LYS A 493 -17.20 6.95 -5.74
CA LYS A 493 -16.99 7.01 -7.20
C LYS A 493 -18.03 7.92 -7.87
N THR A 494 -17.58 8.81 -8.74
CA THR A 494 -18.42 9.62 -9.63
C THR A 494 -18.62 8.92 -10.98
N THR A 495 -19.86 8.89 -11.47
CA THR A 495 -20.24 8.37 -12.79
C THR A 495 -20.48 9.49 -13.81
N ILE A 496 -20.66 10.73 -13.35
CA ILE A 496 -20.88 11.88 -14.22
C ILE A 496 -19.62 12.28 -15.01
N VAL A 497 -19.83 12.69 -16.26
CA VAL A 497 -18.84 13.30 -17.15
C VAL A 497 -19.28 14.72 -17.53
N ALA A 498 -18.37 15.55 -18.06
CA ALA A 498 -18.65 16.96 -18.37
C ALA A 498 -19.85 17.13 -19.31
N GLU A 499 -20.06 16.20 -20.24
CA GLU A 499 -21.20 16.17 -21.16
C GLU A 499 -22.54 16.04 -20.44
N GLY A 500 -22.57 15.36 -19.31
CA GLY A 500 -23.77 15.22 -18.47
C GLY A 500 -24.28 16.57 -17.96
N CYS A 501 -23.37 17.48 -17.59
CA CYS A 501 -23.73 18.83 -17.14
C CYS A 501 -24.38 19.67 -18.25
N MET A 502 -23.86 19.54 -19.48
CA MET A 502 -24.33 20.29 -20.65
C MET A 502 -25.76 19.92 -21.04
N SER A 503 -26.19 18.68 -20.79
CA SER A 503 -27.54 18.20 -21.12
C SER A 503 -28.67 19.02 -20.47
N CYS A 504 -28.45 19.52 -19.24
CA CYS A 504 -29.39 20.39 -18.53
C CYS A 504 -29.05 21.88 -18.72
N HIS A 505 -27.77 22.27 -18.64
CA HIS A 505 -27.39 23.69 -18.62
C HIS A 505 -27.25 24.35 -20.01
N HIS A 506 -27.14 23.57 -21.09
CA HIS A 506 -27.26 24.10 -22.47
C HIS A 506 -28.69 23.96 -23.03
N SER A 507 -29.63 23.44 -22.22
CA SER A 507 -31.05 23.38 -22.59
C SER A 507 -31.70 24.76 -22.50
N PRO A 508 -32.61 25.13 -23.43
CA PRO A 508 -33.36 26.39 -23.38
C PRO A 508 -34.13 26.61 -22.07
N LYS A 509 -34.46 25.53 -21.33
CA LYS A 509 -35.26 25.60 -20.10
C LYS A 509 -34.46 25.95 -18.84
N GLN A 510 -33.14 25.74 -18.84
CA GLN A 510 -32.28 25.92 -17.66
C GLN A 510 -30.95 26.60 -18.01
N ALA A 511 -30.90 27.30 -19.16
CA ALA A 511 -29.72 27.96 -19.67
C ALA A 511 -29.09 28.88 -18.62
N GLN A 512 -27.83 28.63 -18.30
CA GLN A 512 -27.02 29.52 -17.47
C GLN A 512 -26.18 30.41 -18.38
N PRO A 513 -25.82 31.64 -17.94
CA PRO A 513 -24.86 32.46 -18.67
C PRO A 513 -23.56 31.68 -18.90
N CYS A 514 -23.00 31.74 -20.11
CA CYS A 514 -21.78 31.01 -20.48
C CYS A 514 -20.63 31.28 -19.49
N SER A 515 -20.54 32.51 -18.98
CA SER A 515 -19.54 32.96 -17.99
C SER A 515 -19.59 32.24 -16.65
N ARG A 516 -20.70 31.55 -16.29
CA ARG A 516 -20.75 30.75 -15.05
C ARG A 516 -19.87 29.50 -15.11
N CYS A 517 -19.66 28.94 -16.30
CA CYS A 517 -18.84 27.74 -16.51
C CYS A 517 -17.56 28.04 -17.29
N HIS A 518 -17.62 28.98 -18.23
CA HIS A 518 -16.49 29.46 -19.04
C HIS A 518 -15.95 30.78 -18.50
N GLN A 519 -15.78 30.88 -17.18
CA GLN A 519 -15.33 32.11 -16.53
C GLN A 519 -13.97 32.57 -17.07
N ALA A 520 -13.03 31.64 -17.28
CA ALA A 520 -11.70 31.97 -17.76
C ALA A 520 -11.75 32.61 -19.16
N GLN A 521 -12.52 32.04 -20.08
CA GLN A 521 -12.74 32.56 -21.43
C GLN A 521 -13.43 33.93 -21.38
N ALA A 522 -14.54 34.03 -20.63
CA ALA A 522 -15.33 35.25 -20.52
C ALA A 522 -14.54 36.40 -19.87
N SER A 523 -13.77 36.12 -18.83
CA SER A 523 -12.92 37.11 -18.19
C SER A 523 -11.76 37.54 -19.07
N LEU A 524 -11.12 36.62 -19.80
CA LEU A 524 -10.03 36.98 -20.71
C LEU A 524 -10.54 37.87 -21.86
N ALA A 525 -11.71 37.54 -22.42
CA ALA A 525 -12.39 38.39 -23.39
C ALA A 525 -12.73 39.78 -22.81
N ALA A 526 -13.09 39.85 -21.52
CA ALA A 526 -13.33 41.10 -20.81
C ALA A 526 -12.07 41.86 -20.37
N GLY A 527 -10.86 41.36 -20.68
CA GLY A 527 -9.60 42.03 -20.37
C GLY A 527 -8.95 41.61 -19.05
N GLU A 528 -9.31 40.46 -18.47
CA GLU A 528 -8.78 39.99 -17.17
C GLU A 528 -8.37 38.51 -17.17
N ALA A 529 -7.15 38.23 -16.72
CA ALA A 529 -6.70 36.87 -16.42
C ALA A 529 -7.13 36.45 -14.99
N VAL A 530 -8.18 35.63 -14.90
CA VAL A 530 -8.84 35.23 -13.63
C VAL A 530 -7.84 34.74 -12.59
N GLY A 531 -7.93 35.30 -11.37
CA GLY A 531 -7.17 34.84 -10.20
C GLY A 531 -5.72 35.31 -10.15
N THR A 532 -5.30 36.19 -11.06
CA THR A 532 -3.91 36.67 -11.15
C THR A 532 -3.76 38.17 -10.91
N GLY A 533 -4.87 38.93 -10.98
CA GLY A 533 -4.87 40.39 -10.94
C GLY A 533 -4.35 41.07 -12.22
N PHE A 534 -3.94 40.30 -13.23
CA PHE A 534 -3.44 40.83 -14.49
C PHE A 534 -4.59 41.25 -15.41
N LYS A 535 -4.57 42.54 -15.79
CA LYS A 535 -5.61 43.20 -16.57
C LYS A 535 -5.03 43.89 -17.79
N GLY A 536 -5.86 44.06 -18.81
CA GLY A 536 -5.59 44.87 -19.97
C GLY A 536 -6.89 45.25 -20.65
N ASP A 537 -6.81 45.56 -21.93
CA ASP A 537 -7.97 45.96 -22.71
C ASP A 537 -8.86 44.73 -23.03
N PRO A 538 -10.20 44.89 -23.04
CA PRO A 538 -11.09 43.86 -23.54
C PRO A 538 -10.80 43.53 -25.01
N ASP A 539 -11.14 42.31 -25.42
CA ASP A 539 -11.11 41.93 -26.82
C ASP A 539 -12.01 42.87 -27.66
N PRO A 540 -11.63 43.28 -28.87
CA PRO A 540 -12.43 44.19 -29.69
C PRO A 540 -13.86 43.73 -29.96
N MET A 541 -14.09 42.42 -30.12
CA MET A 541 -15.44 41.87 -30.32
C MET A 541 -16.24 41.90 -29.00
N ALA A 542 -15.60 41.56 -27.89
CA ALA A 542 -16.22 41.69 -26.57
C ALA A 542 -16.57 43.15 -26.23
N ALA A 543 -15.67 44.11 -26.52
CA ALA A 543 -15.90 45.54 -26.36
C ALA A 543 -17.02 46.07 -27.28
N ALA A 544 -17.19 45.47 -28.45
CA ALA A 544 -18.28 45.78 -29.38
C ALA A 544 -19.63 45.14 -29.00
N GLY A 545 -19.69 44.36 -27.91
CA GLY A 545 -20.92 43.72 -27.43
C GLY A 545 -21.28 42.43 -28.17
N VAL A 546 -20.32 41.76 -28.82
CA VAL A 546 -20.54 40.45 -29.43
C VAL A 546 -20.66 39.39 -28.33
N GLU A 547 -21.84 38.78 -28.24
CA GLU A 547 -22.12 37.69 -27.28
C GLU A 547 -21.43 36.39 -27.69
N CYS A 548 -21.12 35.51 -26.72
CA CYS A 548 -20.46 34.23 -26.98
C CYS A 548 -21.21 33.37 -28.02
N SER A 549 -22.54 33.40 -28.00
CA SER A 549 -23.39 32.66 -28.95
C SER A 549 -23.33 33.20 -30.39
N GLY A 550 -22.76 34.39 -30.60
CA GLY A 550 -22.48 34.92 -31.94
C GLY A 550 -21.38 34.13 -32.65
N CYS A 551 -20.45 33.53 -31.89
CA CYS A 551 -19.37 32.69 -32.43
C CYS A 551 -19.61 31.19 -32.15
N HIS A 552 -20.24 30.86 -31.02
CA HIS A 552 -20.45 29.49 -30.55
C HIS A 552 -21.91 29.05 -30.71
N ASP A 553 -22.18 28.20 -31.71
CA ASP A 553 -23.51 27.64 -31.94
C ASP A 553 -23.62 26.22 -31.38
N LEU A 554 -24.31 26.09 -30.24
CA LEU A 554 -24.52 24.82 -29.54
C LEU A 554 -25.47 23.85 -30.30
N LYS A 555 -26.15 24.30 -31.35
CA LYS A 555 -27.06 23.46 -32.15
C LYS A 555 -26.36 22.73 -33.29
N ARG A 556 -25.14 23.14 -33.65
CA ARG A 556 -24.40 22.54 -34.75
C ARG A 556 -23.68 21.28 -34.29
N GLN A 557 -23.79 20.23 -35.09
CA GLN A 557 -23.14 18.93 -34.83
C GLN A 557 -21.73 18.85 -35.44
N GLU A 558 -21.21 19.95 -35.98
CA GLU A 558 -19.87 20.03 -36.55
C GLU A 558 -18.80 20.28 -35.46
N PRO A 559 -17.53 19.91 -35.70
CA PRO A 559 -16.44 20.21 -34.78
C PRO A 559 -16.38 21.69 -34.42
N LEU A 560 -16.11 22.00 -33.15
CA LEU A 560 -16.17 23.35 -32.59
C LEU A 560 -15.45 24.40 -33.45
N VAL A 561 -14.21 24.12 -33.85
CA VAL A 561 -13.40 25.05 -34.66
C VAL A 561 -14.06 25.32 -36.01
N ALA A 562 -14.54 24.28 -36.70
CA ALA A 562 -15.21 24.44 -38.00
C ALA A 562 -16.51 25.27 -37.88
N SER A 563 -17.26 25.09 -36.79
CA SER A 563 -18.44 25.92 -36.50
C SER A 563 -18.07 27.39 -36.30
N VAL A 564 -17.01 27.68 -35.54
CA VAL A 564 -16.57 29.06 -35.27
C VAL A 564 -15.97 29.70 -36.52
N GLN A 565 -15.21 28.97 -37.35
CA GLN A 565 -14.70 29.44 -38.63
C GLN A 565 -15.83 29.98 -39.53
N LYS A 566 -16.93 29.24 -39.61
CA LYS A 566 -18.13 29.68 -40.35
C LYS A 566 -18.79 30.91 -39.73
N ALA A 567 -18.75 31.05 -38.40
CA ALA A 567 -19.27 32.24 -37.72
C ALA A 567 -18.40 33.48 -38.03
N CYS A 568 -17.07 33.33 -38.07
CA CYS A 568 -16.16 34.42 -38.43
C CYS A 568 -16.50 35.00 -39.82
N VAL A 569 -16.61 34.16 -40.84
CA VAL A 569 -16.94 34.61 -42.21
C VAL A 569 -18.39 35.03 -42.41
N SER A 570 -19.25 34.90 -41.39
CA SER A 570 -20.62 35.44 -41.43
C SER A 570 -20.70 36.93 -41.11
N CYS A 571 -19.67 37.46 -40.45
CA CYS A 571 -19.52 38.89 -40.13
C CYS A 571 -18.30 39.53 -40.81
N HIS A 572 -17.28 38.75 -41.13
CA HIS A 572 -16.01 39.19 -41.73
C HIS A 572 -15.80 38.63 -43.14
N GLU A 573 -14.84 39.21 -43.87
CA GLU A 573 -14.47 38.80 -45.22
C GLU A 573 -13.83 37.41 -45.27
N GLU A 574 -13.81 36.81 -46.47
CA GLU A 574 -13.18 35.51 -46.74
C GLU A 574 -11.69 35.53 -46.34
N GLY A 575 -11.22 34.48 -45.64
CA GLY A 575 -9.87 34.40 -45.07
C GLY A 575 -9.81 34.55 -43.53
N TYR A 576 -10.84 35.10 -42.89
CA TYR A 576 -10.93 35.16 -41.43
C TYR A 576 -11.13 33.79 -40.76
N ASP A 577 -11.63 32.81 -41.50
CA ASP A 577 -11.69 31.40 -41.10
C ASP A 577 -10.30 30.77 -40.97
N ALA A 578 -9.35 31.12 -41.85
CA ALA A 578 -7.97 30.67 -41.74
C ALA A 578 -7.25 31.34 -40.54
N MET A 579 -7.51 32.63 -40.32
CA MET A 579 -6.93 33.40 -39.21
C MET A 579 -7.24 32.78 -37.83
N LEU A 580 -8.44 32.22 -37.63
CA LEU A 580 -8.77 31.54 -36.37
C LEU A 580 -7.82 30.36 -36.09
N VAL A 581 -7.48 29.58 -37.12
CA VAL A 581 -6.57 28.43 -36.98
C VAL A 581 -5.16 28.91 -36.68
N GLU A 582 -4.74 30.01 -37.31
CA GLU A 582 -3.45 30.66 -37.02
C GLU A 582 -3.38 31.12 -35.56
N TRP A 583 -4.42 31.78 -35.04
CA TRP A 583 -4.48 32.20 -33.63
C TRP A 583 -4.44 31.03 -32.66
N ILE A 584 -5.17 29.95 -32.94
CA ILE A 584 -5.13 28.72 -32.13
C ILE A 584 -3.71 28.16 -32.09
N ASN A 585 -3.06 28.04 -33.25
CA ASN A 585 -1.70 27.52 -33.36
C ASN A 585 -0.68 28.43 -32.66
N GLU A 586 -0.82 29.75 -32.81
CA GLU A 586 0.05 30.74 -32.15
C GLU A 586 -0.08 30.65 -30.62
N ASP A 587 -1.29 30.57 -30.08
CA ASP A 587 -1.52 30.40 -28.64
C ASP A 587 -0.96 29.07 -28.11
N GLN A 588 -1.15 27.98 -28.85
CA GLN A 588 -0.60 26.67 -28.47
C GLN A 588 0.93 26.68 -28.42
N ASN A 589 1.58 27.22 -29.45
CA ASN A 589 3.04 27.36 -29.49
C ASN A 589 3.53 28.24 -28.32
N ARG A 590 2.85 29.36 -28.07
CA ARG A 590 3.14 30.25 -26.93
C ARG A 590 3.07 29.51 -25.60
N LEU A 591 2.00 28.76 -25.34
CA LEU A 591 1.84 27.99 -24.11
C LEU A 591 2.92 26.90 -23.98
N GLN A 592 3.27 26.23 -25.07
CA GLN A 592 4.33 25.21 -25.05
C GLN A 592 5.70 25.81 -24.70
N GLU A 593 6.06 26.95 -25.29
CA GLU A 593 7.29 27.66 -24.95
C GLU A 593 7.33 28.08 -23.47
N LEU A 594 6.22 28.62 -22.95
CA LEU A 594 6.11 29.04 -21.56
C LEU A 594 6.21 27.85 -20.60
N ALA A 595 5.62 26.70 -20.95
CA ALA A 595 5.72 25.48 -20.13
C ALA A 595 7.18 25.01 -19.99
N VAL A 596 7.93 25.01 -21.09
CA VAL A 596 9.37 24.68 -21.09
C VAL A 596 10.16 25.70 -20.26
N LEU A 597 9.85 26.99 -20.38
CA LEU A 597 10.50 28.04 -19.63
C LEU A 597 10.27 27.90 -18.11
N LEU A 598 9.03 27.63 -17.69
CA LEU A 598 8.67 27.42 -16.29
C LEU A 598 9.35 26.17 -15.70
N ALA A 599 9.42 25.08 -16.46
CA ALA A 599 10.13 23.88 -16.04
C ALA A 599 11.63 24.15 -15.80
N LYS A 600 12.28 24.90 -16.71
CA LYS A 600 13.68 25.34 -16.54
C LYS A 600 13.85 26.25 -15.32
N ALA A 601 12.95 27.21 -15.12
CA ALA A 601 12.98 28.12 -13.98
C ALA A 601 12.83 27.38 -12.64
N LYS A 602 11.94 26.37 -12.58
CA LYS A 602 11.76 25.51 -11.41
C LYS A 602 13.02 24.70 -11.09
N ALA A 603 13.67 24.14 -12.09
CA ALA A 603 14.95 23.43 -11.93
C ALA A 603 16.09 24.37 -11.47
N ALA A 604 16.12 25.59 -11.99
CA ALA A 604 17.10 26.62 -11.65
C ALA A 604 16.86 27.29 -10.28
N LYS A 605 15.81 26.90 -9.55
CA LYS A 605 15.44 27.48 -8.23
C LYS A 605 15.33 29.02 -8.28
N VAL A 606 14.70 29.54 -9.33
CA VAL A 606 14.34 30.97 -9.45
C VAL A 606 13.49 31.39 -8.24
N ASN A 607 13.45 32.70 -7.93
CA ASN A 607 12.68 33.27 -6.83
C ASN A 607 11.28 32.60 -6.72
N PRO A 608 10.97 31.93 -5.58
CA PRO A 608 9.73 31.18 -5.40
C PRO A 608 8.46 32.00 -5.59
N GLU A 609 8.48 33.30 -5.27
CA GLU A 609 7.33 34.18 -5.43
C GLU A 609 7.08 34.51 -6.90
N ALA A 610 8.14 34.84 -7.64
CA ALA A 610 8.07 35.10 -9.08
C ALA A 610 7.66 33.83 -9.86
N LEU A 611 8.16 32.67 -9.45
CA LEU A 611 7.75 31.39 -10.03
C LEU A 611 6.27 31.11 -9.78
N ARG A 612 5.77 31.36 -8.56
CA ARG A 612 4.35 31.19 -8.22
C ARG A 612 3.44 32.13 -9.02
N GLU A 613 3.82 33.40 -9.17
CA GLU A 613 3.07 34.37 -10.00
C GLU A 613 3.06 33.93 -11.47
N ALA A 614 4.21 33.50 -12.00
CA ALA A 614 4.35 33.03 -13.37
C ALA A 614 3.54 31.75 -13.64
N GLU A 615 3.53 30.79 -12.71
CA GLU A 615 2.71 29.58 -12.79
C GLU A 615 1.21 29.91 -12.71
N ALA A 616 0.81 30.87 -11.87
CA ALA A 616 -0.58 31.32 -11.78
C ALA A 616 -1.06 31.96 -13.09
N LEU A 617 -0.27 32.86 -13.68
CA LEU A 617 -0.54 33.47 -14.99
C LEU A 617 -0.60 32.44 -16.11
N TYR A 618 0.35 31.51 -16.16
CA TYR A 618 0.35 30.44 -17.16
C TYR A 618 -0.91 29.58 -17.07
N ASN A 619 -1.29 29.17 -15.85
CA ASN A 619 -2.50 28.39 -15.64
C ASN A 619 -3.78 29.15 -16.02
N ALA A 620 -3.83 30.47 -15.78
CA ALA A 620 -4.94 31.31 -16.21
C ALA A 620 -5.07 31.35 -17.74
N LEU A 621 -3.96 31.54 -18.46
CA LEU A 621 -3.94 31.52 -19.93
C LEU A 621 -4.33 30.15 -20.50
N LEU A 622 -3.79 29.07 -19.94
CA LEU A 622 -4.08 27.70 -20.36
C LEU A 622 -5.58 27.37 -20.28
N LYS A 623 -6.25 27.86 -19.24
CA LYS A 623 -7.70 27.69 -19.03
C LYS A 623 -8.52 28.60 -19.95
N ALA A 624 -8.11 29.86 -20.11
CA ALA A 624 -8.87 30.85 -20.86
C ALA A 624 -8.79 30.67 -22.38
N LYS A 625 -7.71 30.06 -22.89
CA LYS A 625 -7.39 29.96 -24.33
C LYS A 625 -7.19 31.34 -24.94
N GLY A 626 -5.97 31.66 -25.35
CA GLY A 626 -5.57 33.02 -25.77
C GLY A 626 -6.38 33.57 -26.94
N VAL A 627 -7.00 32.71 -27.75
CA VAL A 627 -7.89 33.10 -28.85
C VAL A 627 -9.06 33.99 -28.46
N HIS A 628 -9.45 34.01 -27.18
CA HIS A 628 -10.51 34.90 -26.68
C HIS A 628 -10.03 36.33 -26.40
N ASN A 629 -8.71 36.58 -26.37
CA ASN A 629 -8.07 37.90 -26.36
C ASN A 629 -6.56 37.74 -26.62
N MET A 630 -6.17 37.74 -27.91
CA MET A 630 -4.79 37.45 -28.33
C MET A 630 -3.78 38.49 -27.82
N ASP A 631 -4.19 39.76 -27.73
CA ASP A 631 -3.34 40.84 -27.23
C ASP A 631 -3.04 40.68 -25.73
N LEU A 632 -4.07 40.44 -24.91
CA LEU A 632 -3.88 40.21 -23.48
C LEU A 632 -3.07 38.93 -23.22
N ALA A 633 -3.29 37.87 -24.00
CA ALA A 633 -2.52 36.64 -23.91
C ALA A 633 -1.03 36.86 -24.23
N ALA A 634 -0.72 37.67 -25.24
CA ALA A 634 0.64 38.05 -25.57
C ALA A 634 1.30 38.90 -24.47
N LYS A 635 0.58 39.89 -23.92
CA LYS A 635 1.04 40.73 -22.79
C LYS A 635 1.30 39.90 -21.54
N ALA A 636 0.41 38.97 -21.20
CA ALA A 636 0.57 38.06 -20.06
C ALA A 636 1.76 37.11 -20.26
N ALA A 637 1.95 36.57 -21.48
CA ALA A 637 3.11 35.76 -21.81
C ALA A 637 4.43 36.54 -21.68
N ALA A 638 4.46 37.80 -22.11
CA ALA A 638 5.62 38.67 -21.93
C ALA A 638 5.92 38.90 -20.43
N ARG A 639 4.88 39.07 -19.60
CA ARG A 639 5.02 39.16 -18.14
C ARG A 639 5.63 37.89 -17.55
N ILE A 640 5.13 36.71 -17.93
CA ILE A 640 5.71 35.42 -17.50
C ILE A 640 7.18 35.35 -17.88
N ARG A 641 7.53 35.66 -19.14
CA ARG A 641 8.94 35.68 -19.59
C ARG A 641 9.78 36.67 -18.79
N SER A 642 9.25 37.83 -18.41
CA SER A 642 9.95 38.79 -17.56
C SER A 642 10.17 38.28 -16.13
N LEU A 643 9.23 37.52 -15.56
CA LEU A 643 9.31 36.99 -14.20
C LEU A 643 10.39 35.91 -14.06
N VAL A 644 10.52 35.03 -15.07
CA VAL A 644 11.40 33.85 -14.96
C VAL A 644 12.58 33.85 -15.93
N GLY A 645 12.54 34.64 -17.00
CA GLY A 645 13.54 34.62 -18.07
C GLY A 645 14.87 35.28 -17.72
N GLN A 646 14.90 36.22 -16.77
CA GLN A 646 16.15 36.88 -16.34
C GLN A 646 17.01 36.01 -15.40
N ALA A 647 16.46 34.92 -14.88
CA ALA A 647 17.10 34.09 -13.85
C ALA A 647 17.66 32.75 -14.38
N ILE A 648 17.59 32.51 -15.69
CA ILE A 648 18.18 31.33 -16.34
C ILE A 648 19.52 31.75 -16.93
N PRO A 649 20.67 31.28 -16.40
CA PRO A 649 21.97 31.59 -16.98
C PRO A 649 21.99 31.10 -18.43
N THR A 650 22.27 32.00 -19.39
CA THR A 650 22.57 31.59 -20.76
C THR A 650 23.84 30.75 -20.71
N SER A 651 23.74 29.45 -21.01
CA SER A 651 24.90 28.58 -21.17
C SER A 651 25.77 29.14 -22.29
N ARG A 652 26.97 29.61 -21.95
CA ARG A 652 28.10 29.68 -22.90
C ARG A 652 28.80 28.34 -22.92
#